data_AF-A0A178VIB8-F1
#
_entry.id   AF-A0A178VIB8-F1
#
_cell.length_a   1.000
_cell.length_b   1.000
_cell.length_c   1.000
_cell.angle_alpha   90.00
_cell.angle_beta   90.00
_cell.angle_gamma   90.00
#
_symmetry.space_group_name_H-M   'P 1'
#
loop_
_entity.id
_entity.type
_entity.pdbx_description
1 polymer ?
#
loop_
_entity_poly.entity_id
_entity_poly.type
_entity_poly.pdbx_seq_one_letter_code
_entity_poly.pdbx_strand_id
1 'polypeptide(L)'
;MVKSVLCKTSEKGKENCKKGNCAFDQGGYFVIKGAEKVFIAQEQMCTKRLWISNSPWTVSFRSETKRNRFIVRLSENEKAEDYKIMEKVLTVYFLSTEIPVWLLFFALGVSSDKEAMDLIAFDGDDASITNSLIASIHEADAVCEAFRCGNNALTYVEHQIKSTKFPPAESVDDCLRLYLFPCLQGLKKKARFLGYMVKCLLSAYAGKRKCENRDSFRNKRIELAGELLEREIRVHLAHARRKMTRAMQKQLSGDGDLKPIEHYLDASVITNGLNRAFSTGAWSHPFRKMERVSGVVANLGRANPLQTLIDLRRTRQQVLYTGKVGDARHPHPSHWGRVCFLSTPDGENCGLVKNMSLLGLVSTQGLESVVEMLFTCGMEELMNDTSTPLCGKHKVLLNGDWVGLCADSESFVGELKSRRRQSELPLEMEIKRDKDDNEVRIFTDAGRLLRPLLVVENLHKLKQDKPTQYPFKHLLDQGILELIGIEEEEDCTTAWGIKQLLKEPKNYTHCELDLSFLLGVSCAIVPFANHDHGKRVLYQSQKHCQQAIGFSSTNPNIRCDTLSQQLFYPQKPLFKTLASECLEKEVLFNGQNAIVAVNVHLGYNQEDSIVMNKASLERGMFRSEQIRSYKAEVDTKDSEKRKKMDELVQFGKTYSKIGKVDSLEDDGFPFIGANMSTGDIVIGRCTESGADHSIKLKHTERGIVQKVVLSSNDEGKNFAAVSLRQVRSPCLGDKFSSMHGQKGVLGYLEEQQNFPFTIQGIVPDIVINPHAFPSRQTPGQLLEAALSKGIACPIQKKEGSSAAYTKLTRHATPFSTPGVTEITEQLHRYILHIVTWFLARKTEY
;
A
#
# COMPACT_ATOMS: atom_id res chain seq x y z
N MET A 1 -16.71 5.52 -4.14
CA MET A 1 -16.04 4.66 -3.15
C MET A 1 -16.85 4.70 -1.86
N VAL A 2 -16.94 3.61 -1.11
CA VAL A 2 -17.68 3.60 0.17
C VAL A 2 -17.01 4.54 1.18
N LYS A 3 -17.81 5.36 1.87
CA LYS A 3 -17.38 6.43 2.80
C LYS A 3 -16.55 7.58 2.20
N SER A 4 -16.46 7.71 0.87
CA SER A 4 -15.86 8.93 0.27
C SER A 4 -16.72 10.17 0.50
N VAL A 5 -16.17 11.36 0.27
CA VAL A 5 -16.84 12.67 0.46
C VAL A 5 -18.23 12.73 -0.21
N LEU A 6 -18.36 12.22 -1.44
CA LEU A 6 -19.61 12.19 -2.20
C LEU A 6 -20.48 10.93 -1.95
N CYS A 7 -20.09 10.08 -1.02
CA CYS A 7 -20.84 8.85 -0.72
C CYS A 7 -21.98 9.15 0.27
N LYS A 8 -23.14 8.50 0.06
CA LYS A 8 -24.30 8.58 0.97
C LYS A 8 -23.98 8.07 2.38
N THR A 9 -22.96 7.22 2.53
CA THR A 9 -22.52 6.68 3.83
C THR A 9 -21.46 7.53 4.54
N SER A 10 -21.13 8.70 4.01
CA SER A 10 -20.19 9.64 4.64
C SER A 10 -20.78 10.29 5.90
N GLU A 11 -19.90 10.91 6.70
CA GLU A 11 -20.33 11.57 7.94
C GLU A 11 -21.32 12.72 7.72
N LYS A 12 -21.32 13.36 6.55
CA LYS A 12 -22.29 14.40 6.19
C LYS A 12 -23.69 13.84 5.87
N GLY A 13 -23.84 12.54 5.64
CA GLY A 13 -25.12 11.83 5.45
C GLY A 13 -25.68 11.19 6.72
N LYS A 14 -25.13 11.51 7.91
CA LYS A 14 -25.35 10.83 9.19
C LYS A 14 -26.81 10.82 9.71
N GLU A 15 -27.71 11.64 9.19
CA GLU A 15 -29.08 11.70 9.71
C GLU A 15 -29.99 10.56 9.20
N ASN A 16 -29.77 10.01 8.00
CA ASN A 16 -30.71 9.04 7.40
C ASN A 16 -30.19 7.59 7.27
N CYS A 17 -28.88 7.31 7.44
CA CYS A 17 -28.28 6.00 7.11
C CYS A 17 -27.69 5.19 8.30
N LYS A 18 -27.99 5.53 9.55
CA LYS A 18 -27.46 4.77 10.71
C LYS A 18 -28.11 3.39 10.92
N LYS A 19 -29.32 3.16 10.41
CA LYS A 19 -30.00 1.85 10.56
C LYS A 19 -29.42 0.84 9.57
N GLY A 20 -28.62 -0.11 10.06
CA GLY A 20 -28.22 -1.32 9.32
C GLY A 20 -26.75 -1.41 8.86
N ASN A 21 -25.94 -0.36 9.02
CA ASN A 21 -24.52 -0.39 8.66
C ASN A 21 -23.65 -1.06 9.74
N CYS A 22 -22.56 -1.71 9.32
CA CYS A 22 -21.60 -2.30 10.25
C CYS A 22 -20.79 -1.20 10.94
N ALA A 23 -20.64 -1.28 12.26
CA ALA A 23 -19.84 -0.31 13.02
C ALA A 23 -18.35 -0.34 12.64
N PHE A 24 -17.84 -1.51 12.19
CA PHE A 24 -16.42 -1.74 11.91
C PHE A 24 -16.00 -1.33 10.51
N ASP A 25 -16.95 -0.90 9.68
CA ASP A 25 -16.65 -0.63 8.28
C ASP A 25 -15.87 0.67 8.16
N GLN A 26 -14.64 0.64 7.67
CA GLN A 26 -13.81 1.84 7.49
C GLN A 26 -13.94 2.46 6.09
N GLY A 27 -14.67 1.80 5.18
CA GLY A 27 -14.77 2.24 3.78
C GLY A 27 -13.49 1.98 3.00
N GLY A 28 -13.24 2.76 1.94
CA GLY A 28 -12.03 2.59 1.12
C GLY A 28 -12.09 1.47 0.08
N TYR A 29 -13.29 0.94 -0.18
CA TYR A 29 -13.53 -0.10 -1.18
C TYR A 29 -14.71 0.26 -2.10
N PHE A 30 -14.93 -0.55 -3.12
CA PHE A 30 -15.99 -0.41 -4.12
C PHE A 30 -16.89 -1.64 -4.08
N VAL A 31 -18.20 -1.44 -4.27
CA VAL A 31 -19.14 -2.55 -4.43
C VAL A 31 -19.49 -2.65 -5.90
N ILE A 32 -19.02 -3.72 -6.56
CA ILE A 32 -19.21 -3.94 -8.00
C ILE A 32 -19.90 -5.29 -8.18
N LYS A 33 -21.11 -5.30 -8.76
CA LYS A 33 -21.95 -6.50 -8.91
C LYS A 33 -22.12 -7.28 -7.59
N GLY A 34 -22.33 -6.54 -6.49
CA GLY A 34 -22.46 -7.11 -5.15
C GLY A 34 -21.18 -7.64 -4.51
N ALA A 35 -20.03 -7.57 -5.19
CA ALA A 35 -18.73 -7.95 -4.63
C ALA A 35 -17.97 -6.72 -4.11
N GLU A 36 -17.36 -6.86 -2.94
CA GLU A 36 -16.49 -5.83 -2.36
C GLU A 36 -15.07 -5.94 -2.96
N LYS A 37 -14.65 -4.88 -3.61
CA LYS A 37 -13.40 -4.77 -4.38
C LYS A 37 -12.54 -3.65 -3.81
N VAL A 38 -11.26 -3.94 -3.60
CA VAL A 38 -10.27 -2.99 -3.07
C VAL A 38 -9.13 -2.81 -4.07
N PHE A 39 -8.63 -1.58 -4.19
CA PHE A 39 -7.40 -1.31 -4.94
C PHE A 39 -6.19 -1.69 -4.10
N ILE A 40 -5.26 -2.41 -4.71
CA ILE A 40 -3.92 -2.61 -4.16
C ILE A 40 -3.05 -1.50 -4.73
N ALA A 41 -2.39 -0.73 -3.86
CA ALA A 41 -1.54 0.36 -4.30
C ALA A 41 -0.34 -0.17 -5.10
N GLN A 42 0.01 0.48 -6.22
CA GLN A 42 1.04 -0.03 -7.13
C GLN A 42 2.33 0.78 -7.01
N GLU A 43 3.45 0.10 -6.79
CA GLU A 43 4.78 0.72 -6.84
C GLU A 43 5.17 0.94 -8.31
N GLN A 44 5.32 2.21 -8.73
CA GLN A 44 5.75 2.61 -10.07
C GLN A 44 7.05 3.39 -10.02
N MET A 45 7.79 3.37 -11.13
CA MET A 45 9.01 4.18 -11.29
C MET A 45 8.65 5.67 -11.35
N CYS A 46 9.40 6.50 -10.63
CA CYS A 46 9.31 7.96 -10.72
C CYS A 46 9.79 8.43 -12.11
N THR A 47 8.97 9.18 -12.84
CA THR A 47 9.31 9.76 -14.16
C THR A 47 9.89 11.16 -14.06
N LYS A 48 9.66 11.84 -12.94
CA LYS A 48 10.04 13.22 -12.63
C LYS A 48 11.50 13.36 -12.15
N ARG A 49 12.32 12.33 -12.30
CA ARG A 49 13.73 12.35 -11.89
C ARG A 49 14.61 11.91 -13.05
N LEU A 50 15.81 12.49 -13.13
CA LEU A 50 16.87 12.00 -14.00
C LEU A 50 17.29 10.61 -13.55
N TRP A 51 17.29 9.67 -14.48
CA TRP A 51 17.67 8.30 -14.21
C TRP A 51 19.06 8.01 -14.77
N ILE A 52 20.03 7.85 -13.87
CA ILE A 52 21.42 7.55 -14.21
C ILE A 52 21.70 6.07 -14.00
N SER A 53 22.25 5.42 -15.03
CA SER A 53 22.61 3.99 -15.05
C SER A 53 24.05 3.84 -15.53
N ASN A 54 24.74 2.80 -15.05
CA ASN A 54 26.11 2.44 -15.44
C ASN A 54 26.20 1.27 -16.43
N SER A 55 25.11 0.55 -16.71
CA SER A 55 25.12 -0.61 -17.61
C SER A 55 23.88 -0.64 -18.51
N PRO A 56 23.88 0.06 -19.66
CA PRO A 56 24.93 0.97 -20.15
C PRO A 56 24.95 2.33 -19.43
N TRP A 57 26.06 3.08 -19.59
CA TRP A 57 26.23 4.45 -19.10
C TRP A 57 25.25 5.39 -19.79
N THR A 58 24.18 5.73 -19.08
CA THR A 58 23.08 6.52 -19.63
C THR A 58 22.47 7.41 -18.57
N VAL A 59 22.03 8.60 -18.99
CA VAL A 59 21.11 9.44 -18.22
C VAL A 59 19.83 9.61 -19.02
N SER A 60 18.68 9.40 -18.38
CA SER A 60 17.39 9.52 -19.06
C SER A 60 16.41 10.41 -18.34
N PHE A 61 15.62 11.14 -19.13
CA PHE A 61 14.51 11.97 -18.71
C PHE A 61 13.23 11.44 -19.38
N ARG A 62 12.13 11.36 -18.61
CA ARG A 62 10.86 10.80 -19.10
C ARG A 62 9.73 11.81 -18.90
N SER A 63 9.29 12.42 -20.01
CA SER A 63 8.16 13.35 -19.99
C SER A 63 6.82 12.64 -19.77
N GLU A 64 5.88 13.29 -19.08
CA GLU A 64 4.51 12.82 -18.90
C GLU A 64 3.65 12.92 -20.18
N THR A 65 3.91 13.92 -21.03
CA THR A 65 3.02 14.35 -22.13
C THR A 65 2.98 13.37 -23.32
N LYS A 66 4.06 12.62 -23.55
CA LYS A 66 4.06 11.47 -24.50
C LYS A 66 4.80 10.22 -24.01
N ARG A 67 5.31 10.20 -22.76
CA ARG A 67 6.20 9.12 -22.26
C ARG A 67 7.37 8.79 -23.20
N ASN A 68 7.74 9.75 -24.04
CA ASN A 68 8.93 9.67 -24.88
C ASN A 68 10.15 9.68 -23.96
N ARG A 69 11.09 8.76 -24.22
CA ARG A 69 12.34 8.67 -23.47
C ARG A 69 13.36 9.56 -24.16
N PHE A 70 13.84 10.58 -23.46
CA PHE A 70 15.04 11.30 -23.83
C PHE A 70 16.21 10.64 -23.10
N ILE A 71 17.21 10.16 -23.83
CA ILE A 71 18.35 9.43 -23.25
C ILE A 71 19.64 10.02 -23.81
N VAL A 72 20.55 10.43 -22.94
CA VAL A 72 21.94 10.69 -23.32
C VAL A 72 22.75 9.45 -22.96
N ARG A 73 23.55 8.95 -23.91
CA ARG A 73 24.38 7.76 -23.72
C ARG A 73 25.84 8.11 -23.94
N LEU A 74 26.70 7.44 -23.17
CA LEU A 74 28.12 7.38 -23.40
C LEU A 74 28.43 5.98 -23.94
N SER A 75 28.63 5.87 -25.24
CA SER A 75 28.85 4.61 -25.95
C SER A 75 30.23 4.57 -26.59
N GLU A 76 30.78 3.37 -26.75
CA GLU A 76 32.00 3.16 -27.52
C GLU A 76 31.69 3.33 -29.02
N ASN A 77 32.58 3.98 -29.75
CA ASN A 77 32.39 4.21 -31.17
C ASN A 77 32.68 2.91 -31.95
N GLU A 78 31.63 2.21 -32.41
CA GLU A 78 31.75 0.92 -33.12
C GLU A 78 32.35 1.05 -34.54
N LYS A 79 32.54 2.28 -35.06
CA LYS A 79 32.98 2.55 -36.44
C LYS A 79 34.48 2.78 -36.61
N ALA A 80 35.27 2.70 -35.56
CA ALA A 80 36.73 2.79 -35.67
C ALA A 80 37.31 1.41 -36.03
N GLU A 81 37.59 1.17 -37.31
CA GLU A 81 38.20 -0.09 -37.80
C GLU A 81 39.68 -0.28 -37.37
N ASP A 82 40.25 0.66 -36.60
CA ASP A 82 41.62 0.56 -36.12
C ASP A 82 41.68 0.30 -34.61
N TYR A 83 42.50 -0.68 -34.21
CA TYR A 83 42.79 -1.14 -32.83
C TYR A 83 43.44 -0.08 -31.90
N LYS A 84 43.30 1.22 -32.19
CA LYS A 84 43.82 2.32 -31.36
C LYS A 84 42.67 2.99 -30.61
N ILE A 85 42.65 2.80 -29.28
CA ILE A 85 41.87 3.52 -28.27
C ILE A 85 40.40 3.71 -28.69
N MET A 86 39.52 2.80 -28.27
CA MET A 86 38.08 2.98 -28.46
C MET A 86 37.61 4.22 -27.69
N GLU A 87 37.48 5.35 -28.39
CA GLU A 87 37.01 6.61 -27.82
C GLU A 87 35.50 6.52 -27.59
N LYS A 88 35.06 7.01 -26.42
CA LYS A 88 33.65 7.03 -26.05
C LYS A 88 33.01 8.31 -26.53
N VAL A 89 31.85 8.22 -27.16
CA VAL A 89 31.13 9.35 -27.73
C VAL A 89 29.77 9.52 -27.06
N LEU A 90 29.36 10.77 -26.92
CA LEU A 90 28.08 11.19 -26.38
C LEU A 90 27.02 11.32 -27.48
N THR A 91 25.99 10.48 -27.39
CA THR A 91 24.84 10.48 -28.31
C THR A 91 23.53 10.71 -27.56
N VAL A 92 22.56 11.31 -28.24
CA VAL A 92 21.20 11.56 -27.74
C VAL A 92 20.22 10.69 -28.50
N TYR A 93 19.44 9.92 -27.76
CA TYR A 93 18.25 9.29 -28.28
C TYR A 93 17.02 10.18 -28.05
N PHE A 94 16.44 10.69 -29.14
CA PHE A 94 15.25 11.53 -29.12
C PHE A 94 14.33 11.18 -30.30
N LEU A 95 13.01 11.04 -30.04
CA LEU A 95 11.99 10.70 -31.04
C LEU A 95 12.37 9.50 -31.94
N SER A 96 12.95 8.46 -31.35
CA SER A 96 13.39 7.24 -32.06
C SER A 96 14.56 7.42 -33.04
N THR A 97 15.32 8.50 -32.89
CA THR A 97 16.57 8.76 -33.62
C THR A 97 17.74 8.91 -32.65
N GLU A 98 18.93 8.61 -33.12
CA GLU A 98 20.19 8.89 -32.42
C GLU A 98 20.89 10.07 -33.08
N ILE A 99 21.24 11.07 -32.28
CA ILE A 99 21.78 12.36 -32.71
C ILE A 99 23.01 12.66 -31.86
N PRO A 100 24.19 12.97 -32.44
CA PRO A 100 25.34 13.47 -31.69
C PRO A 100 24.95 14.63 -30.77
N VAL A 101 25.41 14.61 -29.50
CA VAL A 101 25.03 15.62 -28.49
C VAL A 101 25.33 17.05 -28.96
N TRP A 102 26.45 17.26 -29.66
CA TRP A 102 26.84 18.58 -30.17
C TRP A 102 25.86 19.14 -31.21
N LEU A 103 25.36 18.32 -32.13
CA LEU A 103 24.35 18.78 -33.10
C LEU A 103 23.07 19.26 -32.40
N LEU A 104 22.68 18.60 -31.31
CA LEU A 104 21.52 19.04 -30.53
C LEU A 104 21.78 20.36 -29.78
N PHE A 105 22.98 20.59 -29.24
CA PHE A 105 23.32 21.88 -28.63
C PHE A 105 23.19 23.04 -29.63
N PHE A 106 23.75 22.88 -30.83
CA PHE A 106 23.67 23.92 -31.87
C PHE A 106 22.25 24.09 -32.41
N ALA A 107 21.47 23.00 -32.53
CA ALA A 107 20.04 23.08 -32.88
C ALA A 107 19.20 23.82 -31.81
N LEU A 108 19.66 23.88 -30.56
CA LEU A 108 19.01 24.64 -29.48
C LEU A 108 19.48 26.11 -29.40
N GLY A 109 20.38 26.54 -30.29
CA GLY A 109 20.86 27.93 -30.38
C GLY A 109 22.13 28.22 -29.58
N VAL A 110 22.96 27.21 -29.30
CA VAL A 110 24.35 27.39 -28.82
C VAL A 110 25.23 27.80 -29.99
N SER A 111 26.11 28.79 -29.80
CA SER A 111 26.85 29.46 -30.88
C SER A 111 28.28 28.96 -31.05
N SER A 112 28.88 28.33 -30.02
CA SER A 112 30.26 27.85 -30.07
C SER A 112 30.48 26.59 -29.21
N ASP A 113 31.52 25.82 -29.55
CA ASP A 113 31.89 24.64 -28.76
C ASP A 113 32.28 25.01 -27.32
N LYS A 114 32.93 26.17 -27.13
CA LYS A 114 33.25 26.70 -25.80
C LYS A 114 31.99 26.93 -24.98
N GLU A 115 30.96 27.52 -25.57
CA GLU A 115 29.67 27.75 -24.91
C GLU A 115 28.99 26.42 -24.53
N ALA A 116 29.03 25.40 -25.40
CA ALA A 116 28.52 24.06 -25.06
C ALA A 116 29.29 23.44 -23.87
N MET A 117 30.61 23.58 -23.85
CA MET A 117 31.47 23.11 -22.75
C MET A 117 31.16 23.86 -21.44
N ASP A 118 30.99 25.18 -21.51
CA ASP A 118 30.62 26.02 -20.36
C ASP A 118 29.21 25.65 -19.83
N LEU A 119 28.28 25.24 -20.69
CA LEU A 119 26.95 24.74 -20.27
C LEU A 119 27.02 23.38 -19.57
N ILE A 120 27.93 22.50 -19.98
CA ILE A 120 28.17 21.23 -19.29
C ILE A 120 28.84 21.50 -17.93
N ALA A 121 29.75 22.49 -17.86
CA ALA A 121 30.41 22.91 -16.63
C ALA A 121 30.95 21.73 -15.80
N PHE A 122 31.72 20.83 -16.41
CA PHE A 122 32.31 19.69 -15.71
C PHE A 122 33.59 20.13 -14.98
N ASP A 123 33.55 20.19 -13.65
CA ASP A 123 34.64 20.69 -12.79
C ASP A 123 35.69 19.60 -12.47
N GLY A 124 36.17 18.85 -13.47
CA GLY A 124 37.13 17.77 -13.24
C GLY A 124 38.22 17.64 -14.30
N ASP A 125 39.47 17.50 -13.86
CA ASP A 125 40.65 17.25 -14.69
C ASP A 125 40.77 15.76 -15.06
N ASP A 126 39.71 15.17 -15.59
CA ASP A 126 39.72 13.78 -16.04
C ASP A 126 39.99 13.72 -17.55
N ALA A 127 41.21 13.30 -17.92
CA ALA A 127 41.61 13.16 -19.31
C ALA A 127 40.68 12.22 -20.11
N SER A 128 40.10 11.21 -19.47
CA SER A 128 39.15 10.31 -20.14
C SER A 128 37.88 11.04 -20.57
N ILE A 129 37.39 11.95 -19.73
CA ILE A 129 36.18 12.74 -20.03
C ILE A 129 36.49 13.79 -21.08
N THR A 130 37.62 14.49 -20.96
CA THR A 130 38.05 15.46 -21.98
C THR A 130 38.19 14.80 -23.35
N ASN A 131 38.81 13.63 -23.42
CA ASN A 131 38.90 12.86 -24.67
C ASN A 131 37.51 12.46 -25.20
N SER A 132 36.59 12.07 -24.32
CA SER A 132 35.21 11.72 -24.74
C SER A 132 34.45 12.94 -25.30
N LEU A 133 34.65 14.13 -24.71
CA LEU A 133 34.06 15.38 -25.20
C LEU A 133 34.65 15.76 -26.57
N ILE A 134 35.98 15.66 -26.73
CA ILE A 134 36.67 15.91 -28.01
C ILE A 134 36.22 14.92 -29.09
N ALA A 135 36.16 13.63 -28.77
CA ALA A 135 35.67 12.59 -29.68
C ALA A 135 34.22 12.87 -30.13
N SER A 136 33.38 13.38 -29.21
CA SER A 136 32.00 13.76 -29.54
C SER A 136 31.91 14.96 -30.48
N ILE A 137 32.86 15.89 -30.41
CA ILE A 137 32.97 17.00 -31.36
C ILE A 137 33.36 16.48 -32.75
N HIS A 138 34.36 15.60 -32.82
CA HIS A 138 34.82 15.01 -34.08
C HIS A 138 33.73 14.16 -34.74
N GLU A 139 32.95 13.40 -33.97
CA GLU A 139 31.82 12.65 -34.51
C GLU A 139 30.75 13.59 -35.11
N ALA A 140 30.41 14.67 -34.41
CA ALA A 140 29.44 15.64 -34.92
C ALA A 140 29.90 16.29 -36.24
N ASP A 141 31.20 16.59 -36.35
CA ASP A 141 31.81 17.17 -37.56
C ASP A 141 31.82 16.17 -38.72
N ALA A 142 32.15 14.90 -38.45
CA ALA A 142 32.13 13.83 -39.46
C ALA A 142 30.72 13.50 -39.97
N VAL A 143 29.71 13.67 -39.14
CA VAL A 143 28.31 13.36 -39.48
C VAL A 143 27.63 14.53 -40.22
N CYS A 144 27.98 15.77 -39.87
CA CYS A 144 27.44 16.96 -40.52
C CYS A 144 28.54 18.02 -40.67
N GLU A 145 29.14 18.08 -41.85
CA GLU A 145 30.15 19.10 -42.16
C GLU A 145 29.57 20.51 -41.95
N ALA A 146 30.37 21.40 -41.35
CA ALA A 146 29.99 22.78 -41.08
C ALA A 146 28.67 22.95 -40.29
N PHE A 147 28.35 22.04 -39.36
CA PHE A 147 27.15 22.15 -38.51
C PHE A 147 27.11 23.42 -37.65
N ARG A 148 28.28 24.04 -37.40
CA ARG A 148 28.44 25.30 -36.65
C ARG A 148 27.91 26.52 -37.41
N CYS A 149 27.64 26.40 -38.71
CA CYS A 149 27.21 27.50 -39.56
C CYS A 149 25.69 27.50 -39.76
N GLY A 150 25.04 28.64 -39.49
CA GLY A 150 23.63 28.85 -39.77
C GLY A 150 22.71 27.83 -39.08
N ASN A 151 21.67 27.38 -39.81
CA ASN A 151 20.70 26.39 -39.31
C ASN A 151 21.07 24.95 -39.69
N ASN A 152 22.32 24.66 -40.09
CA ASN A 152 22.72 23.34 -40.58
C ASN A 152 22.44 22.22 -39.56
N ALA A 153 22.76 22.45 -38.28
CA ALA A 153 22.46 21.50 -37.21
C ALA A 153 20.95 21.25 -37.05
N LEU A 154 20.11 22.28 -37.17
CA LEU A 154 18.65 22.15 -37.08
C LEU A 154 18.10 21.37 -38.27
N THR A 155 18.58 21.64 -39.49
CA THR A 155 18.21 20.92 -40.71
C THR A 155 18.61 19.44 -40.65
N TYR A 156 19.77 19.13 -40.06
CA TYR A 156 20.18 17.75 -39.82
C TYR A 156 19.21 17.03 -38.88
N VAL A 157 18.90 17.64 -37.74
CA VAL A 157 17.94 17.09 -36.75
C VAL A 157 16.57 16.90 -37.40
N GLU A 158 16.15 17.83 -38.26
CA GLU A 158 14.92 17.72 -39.04
C GLU A 158 14.89 16.51 -39.96
N HIS A 159 15.95 16.34 -40.75
CA HIS A 159 16.06 15.22 -41.66
C HIS A 159 16.04 13.88 -40.91
N GLN A 160 16.74 13.77 -39.77
CA GLN A 160 16.73 12.56 -38.95
C GLN A 160 15.34 12.26 -38.38
N ILE A 161 14.64 13.25 -37.82
CA ILE A 161 13.30 13.04 -37.26
C ILE A 161 12.31 12.61 -38.36
N LYS A 162 12.40 13.22 -39.55
CA LYS A 162 11.55 12.89 -40.71
C LYS A 162 11.85 11.54 -41.33
N SER A 163 13.09 11.04 -41.25
CA SER A 163 13.49 9.74 -41.79
C SER A 163 13.02 8.55 -40.93
N THR A 164 12.46 8.81 -39.75
CA THR A 164 11.93 7.75 -38.89
C THR A 164 10.73 7.04 -39.51
N LYS A 165 10.48 5.80 -39.06
CA LYS A 165 9.34 4.98 -39.54
C LYS A 165 7.97 5.62 -39.28
N PHE A 166 7.87 6.49 -38.26
CA PHE A 166 6.65 7.18 -37.87
C PHE A 166 6.98 8.63 -37.49
N PRO A 167 7.21 9.50 -38.47
CA PRO A 167 7.62 10.86 -38.20
C PRO A 167 6.47 11.64 -37.51
N PRO A 168 6.80 12.55 -36.59
CA PRO A 168 5.82 13.46 -36.01
C PRO A 168 5.20 14.33 -37.11
N ALA A 169 3.91 14.69 -36.94
CA ALA A 169 3.22 15.58 -37.88
C ALA A 169 3.61 17.05 -37.66
N GLU A 170 4.13 17.37 -36.48
CA GLU A 170 4.56 18.71 -36.09
C GLU A 170 5.90 19.10 -36.73
N SER A 171 6.18 20.39 -36.86
CA SER A 171 7.49 20.89 -37.28
C SER A 171 8.57 20.53 -36.25
N VAL A 172 9.86 20.64 -36.60
CA VAL A 172 10.96 20.31 -35.67
C VAL A 172 11.04 21.30 -34.52
N ASP A 173 10.81 22.58 -34.80
CA ASP A 173 10.71 23.60 -33.76
C ASP A 173 9.59 23.28 -32.78
N ASP A 174 8.43 22.85 -33.28
CA ASP A 174 7.32 22.40 -32.44
C ASP A 174 7.67 21.11 -31.70
N CYS A 175 8.41 20.19 -32.32
CA CYS A 175 8.88 18.96 -31.66
C CYS A 175 9.83 19.28 -30.50
N LEU A 176 10.78 20.18 -30.71
CA LEU A 176 11.71 20.64 -29.67
C LEU A 176 10.96 21.43 -28.59
N ARG A 177 9.92 22.20 -28.93
CA ARG A 177 9.08 22.91 -27.95
C ARG A 177 8.20 21.97 -27.12
N LEU A 178 7.52 21.01 -27.76
CA LEU A 178 6.51 20.16 -27.15
C LEU A 178 7.06 18.88 -26.50
N TYR A 179 8.16 18.32 -27.02
CA TYR A 179 8.65 16.99 -26.58
C TYR A 179 9.96 17.02 -25.82
N LEU A 180 10.88 17.94 -26.14
CA LEU A 180 12.13 18.09 -25.39
C LEU A 180 11.87 18.95 -24.14
N PHE A 181 12.04 18.39 -22.94
CA PHE A 181 11.80 19.06 -21.64
C PHE A 181 10.57 20.00 -21.64
N PRO A 182 9.34 19.45 -21.76
CA PRO A 182 8.15 20.27 -22.08
C PRO A 182 7.79 21.33 -21.04
N CYS A 183 8.23 21.16 -19.80
CA CYS A 183 8.02 22.12 -18.72
C CYS A 183 8.93 23.36 -18.84
N LEU A 184 10.06 23.25 -19.55
CA LEU A 184 11.00 24.35 -19.72
C LEU A 184 10.62 25.19 -20.94
N GLN A 185 10.36 26.48 -20.72
CA GLN A 185 10.06 27.44 -21.77
C GLN A 185 11.36 28.05 -22.32
N GLY A 186 11.55 27.99 -23.64
CA GLY A 186 12.72 28.55 -24.34
C GLY A 186 13.81 27.53 -24.67
N LEU A 187 14.36 27.64 -25.89
CA LEU A 187 15.38 26.69 -26.39
C LEU A 187 16.69 26.77 -25.59
N LYS A 188 17.10 27.96 -25.13
CA LYS A 188 18.33 28.14 -24.35
C LYS A 188 18.23 27.55 -22.94
N LYS A 189 17.06 27.64 -22.27
CA LYS A 189 16.81 26.91 -21.01
C LYS A 189 16.92 25.38 -21.22
N LYS A 190 16.44 24.87 -22.35
CA LYS A 190 16.58 23.45 -22.72
C LYS A 190 18.03 23.05 -22.98
N ALA A 191 18.82 23.93 -23.60
CA ALA A 191 20.26 23.72 -23.77
C ALA A 191 20.99 23.64 -22.42
N ARG A 192 20.66 24.52 -21.46
CA ARG A 192 21.19 24.44 -20.08
C ARG A 192 20.84 23.10 -19.41
N PHE A 193 19.60 22.64 -19.53
CA PHE A 193 19.18 21.37 -18.95
C PHE A 193 19.86 20.16 -19.63
N LEU A 194 20.08 20.21 -20.95
CA LEU A 194 20.88 19.22 -21.67
C LEU A 194 22.33 19.17 -21.14
N GLY A 195 22.96 20.33 -20.97
CA GLY A 195 24.29 20.45 -20.35
C GLY A 195 24.35 19.84 -18.96
N TYR A 196 23.34 20.12 -18.13
CA TYR A 196 23.20 19.53 -16.80
C TYR A 196 23.03 18.00 -16.84
N MET A 197 22.24 17.45 -17.78
CA MET A 197 22.13 16.00 -17.95
C MET A 197 23.47 15.37 -18.32
N VAL A 198 24.21 15.97 -19.26
CA VAL A 198 25.55 15.52 -19.66
C VAL A 198 26.51 15.58 -18.46
N LYS A 199 26.51 16.68 -17.68
CA LYS A 199 27.29 16.80 -16.43
C LYS A 199 26.99 15.64 -15.48
N CYS A 200 25.71 15.35 -15.23
CA CYS A 200 25.30 14.26 -14.34
C CYS A 200 25.84 12.90 -14.80
N LEU A 201 25.79 12.63 -16.11
CA LEU A 201 26.30 11.39 -16.69
C LEU A 201 27.82 11.27 -16.52
N LEU A 202 28.56 12.34 -16.84
CA LEU A 202 30.02 12.38 -16.74
C LEU A 202 30.51 12.34 -15.30
N SER A 203 29.83 13.03 -14.38
CA SER A 203 30.11 12.95 -12.94
C SER A 203 29.86 11.55 -12.37
N ALA A 204 28.85 10.84 -12.87
CA ALA A 204 28.61 9.45 -12.48
C ALA A 204 29.66 8.50 -13.08
N TYR A 205 30.07 8.74 -14.33
CA TYR A 205 31.15 8.00 -14.98
C TYR A 205 32.50 8.17 -14.25
N ALA A 206 32.82 9.38 -13.82
CA ALA A 206 33.99 9.69 -12.99
C ALA A 206 33.89 9.16 -11.54
N GLY A 207 32.77 8.55 -11.14
CA GLY A 207 32.54 8.09 -9.77
C GLY A 207 32.27 9.19 -8.74
N LYS A 208 32.15 10.45 -9.16
CA LYS A 208 31.80 11.59 -8.27
C LYS A 208 30.31 11.56 -7.85
N ARG A 209 29.43 11.02 -8.70
CA ARG A 209 27.98 10.91 -8.44
C ARG A 209 27.52 9.45 -8.45
N LYS A 210 26.65 9.07 -7.51
CA LYS A 210 26.10 7.71 -7.43
C LYS A 210 25.03 7.48 -8.50
N CYS A 211 25.01 6.27 -9.09
CA CYS A 211 23.94 5.84 -9.97
C CYS A 211 22.64 5.60 -9.21
N GLU A 212 21.51 5.66 -9.93
CA GLU A 212 20.20 5.52 -9.32
C GLU A 212 19.86 4.05 -8.99
N ASN A 213 19.39 3.82 -7.76
CA ASN A 213 18.98 2.49 -7.31
C ASN A 213 17.50 2.24 -7.65
N ARG A 214 17.23 1.13 -8.35
CA ARG A 214 15.89 0.67 -8.74
C ARG A 214 14.97 0.34 -7.59
N ASP A 215 15.50 -0.11 -6.47
CA ASP A 215 14.71 -0.59 -5.35
C ASP A 215 14.36 0.52 -4.36
N SER A 216 15.13 1.61 -4.36
CA SER A 216 14.89 2.72 -3.46
C SER A 216 13.56 3.43 -3.76
N PHE A 217 12.75 3.64 -2.73
CA PHE A 217 11.51 4.40 -2.85
C PHE A 217 11.71 5.87 -3.23
N ARG A 218 12.92 6.44 -3.14
CA ARG A 218 13.23 7.77 -3.73
C ARG A 218 12.86 7.83 -5.22
N ASN A 219 13.06 6.70 -5.89
CA ASN A 219 12.92 6.49 -7.32
C ASN A 219 11.58 5.85 -7.70
N LYS A 220 10.67 5.71 -6.73
CA LYS A 220 9.35 5.12 -6.92
C LYS A 220 8.26 6.09 -6.46
N ARG A 221 7.05 5.85 -6.96
CA ARG A 221 5.80 6.46 -6.51
C ARG A 221 4.77 5.37 -6.28
N ILE A 222 3.90 5.57 -5.32
CA ILE A 222 2.78 4.69 -5.00
C ILE A 222 1.55 5.24 -5.72
N GLU A 223 1.11 4.57 -6.79
CA GLU A 223 -0.17 4.88 -7.43
C GLU A 223 -1.30 4.32 -6.56
N LEU A 224 -2.19 5.20 -6.09
CA LEU A 224 -3.37 4.86 -5.32
C LEU A 224 -4.58 4.67 -6.24
N ALA A 225 -5.75 4.49 -5.63
CA ALA A 225 -7.01 4.34 -6.34
C ALA A 225 -7.31 5.52 -7.29
N GLY A 226 -6.87 6.74 -6.97
CA GLY A 226 -7.07 7.93 -7.80
C GLY A 226 -6.36 7.82 -9.14
N GLU A 227 -5.04 7.65 -9.12
CA GLU A 227 -4.19 7.57 -10.31
C GLU A 227 -4.53 6.33 -11.17
N LEU A 228 -4.81 5.20 -10.51
CA LEU A 228 -5.19 3.96 -11.18
C LEU A 228 -6.55 4.10 -11.90
N LEU A 229 -7.53 4.74 -11.25
CA LEU A 229 -8.86 4.97 -11.83
C LEU A 229 -8.79 6.01 -12.96
N GLU A 230 -8.05 7.09 -12.78
CA GLU A 230 -7.84 8.11 -13.80
C GLU A 230 -7.28 7.49 -15.09
N ARG A 231 -6.27 6.63 -14.95
CA ARG A 231 -5.65 5.92 -16.08
C ARG A 231 -6.66 5.09 -16.86
N GLU A 232 -7.49 4.30 -16.18
CA GLU A 232 -8.48 3.44 -16.83
C GLU A 232 -9.62 4.23 -17.46
N ILE A 233 -10.10 5.28 -16.78
CA ILE A 233 -11.12 6.19 -17.31
C ILE A 233 -10.62 6.86 -18.59
N ARG A 234 -9.37 7.34 -18.62
CA ARG A 234 -8.77 7.99 -19.79
C ARG A 234 -8.75 7.06 -21.02
N VAL A 235 -8.48 5.77 -20.83
CA VAL A 235 -8.51 4.77 -21.90
C VAL A 235 -9.92 4.59 -22.47
N HIS A 236 -10.92 4.51 -21.60
CA HIS A 236 -12.32 4.37 -22.02
C HIS A 236 -12.88 5.64 -22.66
N LEU A 237 -12.52 6.83 -22.15
CA LEU A 237 -12.86 8.12 -22.77
C LEU A 237 -12.24 8.23 -24.17
N ALA A 238 -10.98 7.84 -24.35
CA ALA A 238 -10.34 7.83 -25.67
C ALA A 238 -11.00 6.82 -26.63
N HIS A 239 -11.56 5.73 -26.11
CA HIS A 239 -12.34 4.79 -26.92
C HIS A 239 -13.71 5.38 -27.31
N ALA A 240 -14.43 5.97 -26.37
CA ALA A 240 -15.70 6.65 -26.63
C ALA A 240 -15.52 7.77 -27.66
N ARG A 241 -14.47 8.59 -27.51
CA ARG A 241 -14.12 9.64 -28.48
C ARG A 241 -13.91 9.09 -29.88
N ARG A 242 -13.12 8.02 -30.04
CA ARG A 242 -12.89 7.38 -31.35
C ARG A 242 -14.18 6.85 -31.97
N LYS A 243 -15.07 6.25 -31.16
CA LYS A 243 -16.37 5.75 -31.62
C LYS A 243 -17.27 6.89 -32.10
N MET A 244 -17.34 7.97 -31.31
CA MET A 244 -18.05 9.20 -31.64
C MET A 244 -17.53 9.82 -32.96
N THR A 245 -16.22 10.01 -33.10
CA THR A 245 -15.63 10.58 -34.33
C THR A 245 -15.98 9.76 -35.57
N ARG A 246 -15.91 8.41 -35.48
CA ARG A 246 -16.30 7.53 -36.60
C ARG A 246 -17.79 7.63 -36.94
N ALA A 247 -18.65 7.75 -35.93
CA ALA A 247 -20.09 7.89 -36.14
C ALA A 247 -20.43 9.22 -36.83
N MET A 248 -19.79 10.31 -36.41
CA MET A 248 -19.94 11.63 -37.04
C MET A 248 -19.41 11.64 -38.48
N GLN A 249 -18.23 11.07 -38.72
CA GLN A 249 -17.65 10.95 -40.07
C GLN A 249 -18.58 10.18 -41.02
N LYS A 250 -19.19 9.08 -40.54
CA LYS A 250 -20.14 8.29 -41.33
C LYS A 250 -21.41 9.08 -41.67
N GLN A 251 -21.89 9.94 -40.77
CA GLN A 251 -23.06 10.78 -41.04
C GLN A 251 -22.74 11.92 -42.01
N LEU A 252 -21.59 12.60 -41.84
CA LEU A 252 -21.12 13.64 -42.76
C LEU A 252 -20.79 13.12 -44.17
N SER A 253 -20.48 11.83 -44.29
CA SER A 253 -20.30 11.18 -45.59
C SER A 253 -21.65 10.88 -46.28
N GLY A 254 -22.76 10.94 -45.54
CA GLY A 254 -24.10 11.03 -46.10
C GLY A 254 -24.52 12.50 -46.20
N ASP A 255 -25.53 12.79 -47.02
CA ASP A 255 -26.07 14.15 -47.23
C ASP A 255 -26.87 14.68 -46.01
N GLY A 256 -26.48 14.29 -44.80
CA GLY A 256 -27.20 14.56 -43.55
C GLY A 256 -26.41 15.46 -42.60
N ASP A 257 -27.12 16.39 -41.96
CA ASP A 257 -26.56 17.27 -40.94
C ASP A 257 -26.16 16.54 -39.65
N LEU A 258 -25.20 17.12 -38.93
CA LEU A 258 -24.79 16.64 -37.61
C LEU A 258 -25.92 16.80 -36.61
N LYS A 259 -26.18 15.72 -35.86
CA LYS A 259 -27.13 15.69 -34.75
C LYS A 259 -26.50 16.24 -33.46
N PRO A 260 -27.29 16.49 -32.40
CA PRO A 260 -26.77 16.80 -31.08
C PRO A 260 -25.75 15.75 -30.58
N ILE A 261 -24.77 16.20 -29.80
CA ILE A 261 -23.64 15.37 -29.33
C ILE A 261 -24.07 14.10 -28.59
N GLU A 262 -25.21 14.18 -27.88
CA GLU A 262 -25.82 13.09 -27.13
C GLU A 262 -26.14 11.87 -28.00
N HIS A 263 -26.40 12.07 -29.29
CA HIS A 263 -26.67 10.99 -30.23
C HIS A 263 -25.42 10.14 -30.53
N TYR A 264 -24.23 10.72 -30.41
CA TYR A 264 -22.98 10.05 -30.73
C TYR A 264 -22.23 9.55 -29.49
N LEU A 265 -22.59 10.05 -28.31
CA LEU A 265 -21.96 9.66 -27.05
C LEU A 265 -22.61 8.40 -26.47
N ASP A 266 -21.93 7.28 -26.62
CA ASP A 266 -22.33 6.02 -25.99
C ASP A 266 -21.64 5.85 -24.61
N ALA A 267 -22.35 6.25 -23.56
CA ALA A 267 -21.88 6.14 -22.18
C ALA A 267 -21.61 4.68 -21.73
N SER A 268 -22.27 3.69 -22.37
CA SER A 268 -22.10 2.28 -22.02
C SER A 268 -20.67 1.78 -22.25
N VAL A 269 -19.92 2.41 -23.17
CA VAL A 269 -18.49 2.11 -23.42
C VAL A 269 -17.66 2.29 -22.16
N ILE A 270 -17.95 3.33 -21.36
CA ILE A 270 -17.22 3.65 -20.13
C ILE A 270 -17.72 2.74 -19.01
N THR A 271 -19.04 2.66 -18.80
CA THR A 271 -19.65 1.86 -17.73
C THR A 271 -19.29 0.39 -17.83
N ASN A 272 -19.45 -0.22 -19.02
CA ASN A 272 -19.12 -1.63 -19.24
C ASN A 272 -17.61 -1.88 -19.21
N GLY A 273 -16.81 -0.91 -19.69
CA GLY A 273 -15.36 -0.94 -19.61
C GLY A 273 -14.86 -1.05 -18.17
N LEU A 274 -15.32 -0.13 -17.30
CA LEU A 274 -14.97 -0.13 -15.88
C LEU A 274 -15.51 -1.37 -15.17
N ASN A 275 -16.77 -1.75 -15.40
CA ASN A 275 -17.35 -2.97 -14.81
C ASN A 275 -16.51 -4.20 -15.16
N ARG A 276 -16.04 -4.32 -16.41
CA ARG A 276 -15.13 -5.39 -16.82
C ARG A 276 -13.79 -5.30 -16.09
N ALA A 277 -13.16 -4.13 -16.02
CA ALA A 277 -11.86 -3.95 -15.35
C ALA A 277 -11.90 -4.30 -13.85
N PHE A 278 -12.96 -3.90 -13.13
CA PHE A 278 -13.17 -4.27 -11.72
C PHE A 278 -13.49 -5.77 -11.54
N SER A 279 -14.21 -6.36 -12.47
CA SER A 279 -14.60 -7.78 -12.38
C SER A 279 -13.42 -8.71 -12.65
N THR A 280 -12.64 -8.43 -13.70
CA THR A 280 -11.48 -9.26 -14.11
C THR A 280 -10.22 -8.93 -13.32
N GLY A 281 -10.13 -7.73 -12.72
CA GLY A 281 -8.91 -7.23 -12.10
C GLY A 281 -7.80 -6.91 -13.11
N ALA A 282 -8.11 -6.85 -14.41
CA ALA A 282 -7.18 -6.53 -15.49
C ALA A 282 -7.31 -5.06 -15.92
N TRP A 283 -6.28 -4.28 -15.65
CA TRP A 283 -6.23 -2.82 -15.81
C TRP A 283 -5.24 -2.40 -16.88
N SER A 284 -5.38 -1.20 -17.43
CA SER A 284 -4.41 -0.65 -18.38
C SER A 284 -3.02 -0.60 -17.79
N HIS A 285 -2.04 -1.08 -18.54
CA HIS A 285 -0.64 -0.99 -18.15
C HIS A 285 -0.20 0.49 -18.15
N PRO A 286 0.64 0.93 -17.19
CA PRO A 286 1.16 2.29 -17.16
C PRO A 286 1.84 2.61 -18.49
N PHE A 287 2.90 1.93 -18.89
CA PHE A 287 3.67 2.27 -20.10
C PHE A 287 3.20 1.65 -21.44
N ARG A 288 2.68 0.42 -21.44
CA ARG A 288 2.43 -0.35 -22.66
C ARG A 288 0.94 -0.39 -23.02
N LYS A 289 0.52 0.41 -24.00
CA LYS A 289 -0.92 0.63 -24.34
C LYS A 289 -1.71 -0.66 -24.65
N MET A 290 -1.06 -1.68 -25.20
CA MET A 290 -1.71 -2.95 -25.58
C MET A 290 -1.72 -3.97 -24.44
N GLU A 291 -0.94 -3.76 -23.38
CA GLU A 291 -0.85 -4.70 -22.27
C GLU A 291 -1.83 -4.36 -21.16
N ARG A 292 -2.27 -5.40 -20.46
CA ARG A 292 -3.11 -5.31 -19.29
C ARG A 292 -2.39 -5.90 -18.09
N VAL A 293 -2.66 -5.33 -16.93
CA VAL A 293 -1.99 -5.61 -15.67
C VAL A 293 -3.00 -6.24 -14.72
N SER A 294 -2.66 -7.40 -14.16
CA SER A 294 -3.52 -8.16 -13.27
C SER A 294 -3.25 -7.88 -11.79
N GLY A 295 -4.29 -8.02 -10.96
CA GLY A 295 -4.17 -7.88 -9.51
C GLY A 295 -3.93 -6.45 -9.03
N VAL A 296 -4.45 -5.48 -9.78
CA VAL A 296 -4.62 -4.08 -9.35
C VAL A 296 -5.81 -3.96 -8.40
N VAL A 297 -6.85 -4.76 -8.63
CA VAL A 297 -8.03 -4.86 -7.78
C VAL A 297 -8.14 -6.29 -7.24
N ALA A 298 -8.44 -6.42 -5.96
CA ALA A 298 -8.68 -7.69 -5.29
C ALA A 298 -10.05 -7.70 -4.57
N ASN A 299 -10.53 -8.89 -4.21
CA ASN A 299 -11.66 -9.01 -3.30
C ASN A 299 -11.22 -8.63 -1.89
N LEU A 300 -12.04 -7.88 -1.18
CA LEU A 300 -11.76 -7.48 0.20
C LEU A 300 -11.91 -8.67 1.16
N GLY A 301 -10.90 -8.92 1.98
CA GLY A 301 -10.94 -9.92 3.03
C GLY A 301 -11.84 -9.48 4.20
N ARG A 302 -12.78 -10.36 4.58
CA ARG A 302 -13.76 -10.14 5.67
C ARG A 302 -13.74 -11.26 6.72
N ALA A 303 -12.63 -11.97 6.88
CA ALA A 303 -12.51 -12.96 7.97
C ALA A 303 -12.58 -12.30 9.35
N ASN A 304 -11.94 -11.13 9.47
CA ASN A 304 -12.01 -10.26 10.64
C ASN A 304 -11.72 -8.79 10.23
N PRO A 305 -12.05 -7.80 11.08
CA PRO A 305 -11.84 -6.38 10.75
C PRO A 305 -10.36 -6.03 10.53
N LEU A 306 -9.44 -6.73 11.19
CA LEU A 306 -8.00 -6.53 11.02
C LEU A 306 -7.54 -6.92 9.61
N GLN A 307 -8.05 -8.00 9.02
CA GLN A 307 -7.77 -8.39 7.63
C GLN A 307 -8.17 -7.29 6.65
N THR A 308 -9.36 -6.70 6.85
CA THR A 308 -9.84 -5.57 6.03
C THR A 308 -8.87 -4.40 6.07
N LEU A 309 -8.36 -4.03 7.25
CA LEU A 309 -7.38 -2.96 7.39
C LEU A 309 -6.04 -3.26 6.70
N ILE A 310 -5.57 -4.51 6.80
CA ILE A 310 -4.33 -4.94 6.14
C ILE A 310 -4.49 -4.85 4.61
N ASP A 311 -5.61 -5.33 4.07
CA ASP A 311 -5.88 -5.29 2.63
C ASP A 311 -5.93 -3.86 2.06
N LEU A 312 -6.49 -2.91 2.82
CA LEU A 312 -6.55 -1.49 2.44
C LEU A 312 -5.19 -0.79 2.42
N ARG A 313 -4.18 -1.31 3.15
CA ARG A 313 -2.83 -0.73 3.25
C ARG A 313 -1.78 -1.48 2.47
N ARG A 314 -2.20 -2.41 1.61
CA ARG A 314 -1.33 -3.26 0.82
C ARG A 314 -0.75 -2.53 -0.38
N THR A 315 0.56 -2.64 -0.57
CA THR A 315 1.28 -2.20 -1.76
C THR A 315 1.81 -3.40 -2.54
N ARG A 316 1.98 -3.22 -3.85
CA ARG A 316 2.54 -4.25 -4.73
C ARG A 316 3.51 -3.65 -5.73
N GLN A 317 4.71 -4.22 -5.77
CA GLN A 317 5.66 -4.03 -6.87
C GLN A 317 5.39 -5.07 -7.96
N GLN A 318 5.29 -4.59 -9.20
CA GLN A 318 5.14 -5.47 -10.35
C GLN A 318 6.48 -5.82 -10.94
N VAL A 319 6.68 -7.10 -11.20
CA VAL A 319 7.89 -7.62 -11.83
C VAL A 319 7.43 -8.53 -12.97
N LEU A 320 8.01 -8.33 -14.16
CA LEU A 320 7.65 -9.08 -15.38
C LEU A 320 8.12 -10.53 -15.36
N TYR A 321 9.05 -10.87 -14.46
CA TYR A 321 9.67 -12.18 -14.38
C TYR A 321 9.57 -12.72 -12.95
N THR A 322 9.45 -14.04 -12.82
CA THR A 322 9.55 -14.76 -11.54
C THR A 322 11.02 -14.72 -11.10
N GLY A 323 11.44 -13.60 -10.51
CA GLY A 323 12.85 -13.34 -10.24
C GLY A 323 13.51 -14.30 -9.27
N LYS A 324 14.82 -14.53 -9.46
CA LYS A 324 15.69 -15.24 -8.51
C LYS A 324 15.68 -14.53 -7.15
N VAL A 325 15.92 -15.30 -6.09
CA VAL A 325 16.16 -14.77 -4.73
C VAL A 325 17.36 -13.82 -4.81
N GLY A 326 17.21 -12.55 -4.42
CA GLY A 326 18.28 -11.55 -4.56
C GLY A 326 17.85 -10.15 -5.02
N ASP A 327 16.79 -10.07 -5.82
CA ASP A 327 16.31 -8.84 -6.48
C ASP A 327 15.45 -7.96 -5.54
N ALA A 328 14.60 -7.07 -6.08
CA ALA A 328 13.62 -6.17 -5.44
C ALA A 328 12.78 -6.68 -4.23
N ARG A 329 12.94 -7.94 -3.85
CA ARG A 329 12.34 -8.62 -2.71
C ARG A 329 13.01 -8.28 -1.39
N HIS A 330 14.30 -7.93 -1.40
CA HIS A 330 15.03 -7.63 -0.17
C HIS A 330 14.56 -6.31 0.46
N PRO A 331 14.56 -6.21 1.80
CA PRO A 331 14.28 -4.95 2.47
C PRO A 331 15.38 -3.93 2.11
N HIS A 332 14.96 -2.75 1.66
CA HIS A 332 15.85 -1.63 1.37
C HIS A 332 15.74 -0.58 2.50
N PRO A 333 16.82 0.14 2.86
CA PRO A 333 16.77 1.16 3.94
C PRO A 333 15.65 2.20 3.79
N SER A 334 15.29 2.58 2.56
CA SER A 334 14.18 3.51 2.30
C SER A 334 12.79 2.98 2.67
N HIS A 335 12.65 1.71 3.05
CA HIS A 335 11.40 1.17 3.61
C HIS A 335 11.15 1.70 5.04
N TRP A 336 12.20 2.12 5.75
CA TRP A 336 12.15 2.48 7.16
C TRP A 336 11.09 3.55 7.47
N GLY A 337 10.20 3.22 8.41
CA GLY A 337 9.09 4.07 8.85
C GLY A 337 7.93 4.27 7.87
N ARG A 338 7.99 3.68 6.67
CA ARG A 338 6.97 3.85 5.62
C ARG A 338 6.31 2.54 5.21
N VAL A 339 7.10 1.48 5.14
CA VAL A 339 6.66 0.14 4.72
C VAL A 339 7.20 -0.89 5.69
N CYS A 340 6.33 -1.78 6.16
CA CYS A 340 6.70 -2.85 7.07
C CYS A 340 7.36 -3.99 6.29
N PHE A 341 8.64 -4.25 6.57
CA PHE A 341 9.36 -5.40 6.01
C PHE A 341 9.01 -6.72 6.70
N LEU A 342 8.35 -6.69 7.86
CA LEU A 342 7.87 -7.88 8.58
C LEU A 342 6.43 -8.26 8.21
N SER A 343 5.83 -7.65 7.18
CA SER A 343 4.46 -7.92 6.75
C SER A 343 4.41 -8.12 5.23
N THR A 344 4.86 -9.29 4.80
CA THR A 344 4.93 -9.70 3.39
C THR A 344 4.57 -11.19 3.27
N PRO A 345 3.84 -11.62 2.21
CA PRO A 345 3.44 -13.03 2.06
C PRO A 345 4.61 -13.95 1.77
N ASP A 346 4.49 -15.21 2.16
CA ASP A 346 5.43 -16.25 1.80
C ASP A 346 5.34 -16.60 0.29
N GLY A 347 6.41 -17.18 -0.25
CA GLY A 347 6.46 -17.70 -1.61
C GLY A 347 6.75 -16.63 -2.67
N GLU A 348 6.10 -16.74 -3.84
CA GLU A 348 6.43 -15.93 -5.01
C GLU A 348 6.21 -14.42 -4.81
N ASN A 349 5.31 -14.01 -3.93
CA ASN A 349 5.03 -12.60 -3.66
C ASN A 349 5.87 -12.01 -2.52
N CYS A 350 6.77 -12.80 -1.92
CA CYS A 350 7.64 -12.36 -0.84
C CYS A 350 8.50 -11.17 -1.25
N GLY A 351 8.41 -10.07 -0.50
CA GLY A 351 9.09 -8.81 -0.76
C GLY A 351 8.50 -7.97 -1.89
N LEU A 352 7.58 -8.52 -2.70
CA LEU A 352 6.89 -7.79 -3.78
C LEU A 352 5.56 -7.20 -3.31
N VAL A 353 4.86 -7.93 -2.43
CA VAL A 353 3.67 -7.43 -1.74
C VAL A 353 4.09 -7.02 -0.33
N LYS A 354 3.80 -5.77 0.02
CA LYS A 354 4.19 -5.19 1.31
C LYS A 354 2.98 -4.49 1.92
N ASN A 355 3.06 -4.14 3.20
CA ASN A 355 2.05 -3.33 3.86
C ASN A 355 2.68 -2.03 4.38
N MET A 356 1.97 -0.92 4.24
CA MET A 356 2.41 0.36 4.79
C MET A 356 2.54 0.27 6.33
N SER A 357 3.47 1.04 6.88
CA SER A 357 3.62 1.22 8.33
C SER A 357 2.38 1.88 8.93
N LEU A 358 2.23 1.88 10.26
CA LEU A 358 1.03 2.44 10.91
C LEU A 358 0.85 3.93 10.57
N LEU A 359 1.93 4.70 10.56
CA LEU A 359 1.91 6.14 10.27
C LEU A 359 2.38 6.50 8.85
N GLY A 360 2.70 5.51 8.02
CA GLY A 360 3.08 5.74 6.62
C GLY A 360 1.93 6.37 5.85
N LEU A 361 2.20 7.53 5.24
CA LEU A 361 1.26 8.30 4.42
C LEU A 361 1.75 8.35 2.98
N VAL A 362 0.82 8.52 2.05
CA VAL A 362 1.12 8.70 0.62
C VAL A 362 0.68 10.09 0.24
N SER A 363 1.58 10.87 -0.37
CA SER A 363 1.27 12.23 -0.80
C SER A 363 0.19 12.24 -1.86
N THR A 364 -0.67 13.25 -1.81
CA THR A 364 -1.69 13.55 -2.81
C THR A 364 -1.29 14.79 -3.60
N GLN A 365 -1.82 14.96 -4.81
CA GLN A 365 -1.43 16.08 -5.66
C GLN A 365 -2.00 17.39 -5.10
N GLY A 366 -1.12 18.35 -4.79
CA GLY A 366 -1.50 19.73 -4.51
C GLY A 366 -2.00 20.42 -5.78
N LEU A 367 -3.11 21.16 -5.66
CA LEU A 367 -3.72 21.90 -6.79
C LEU A 367 -3.01 23.24 -7.09
N GLU A 368 -2.16 23.72 -6.17
CA GLU A 368 -1.60 25.07 -6.22
C GLU A 368 -0.16 25.08 -6.77
N SER A 369 0.14 26.08 -7.61
CA SER A 369 1.50 26.32 -8.10
C SER A 369 2.35 26.93 -6.98
N VAL A 370 3.49 26.32 -6.68
CA VAL A 370 4.39 26.77 -5.62
C VAL A 370 5.46 27.75 -6.15
N VAL A 371 5.59 27.88 -7.48
CA VAL A 371 6.70 28.62 -8.12
C VAL A 371 6.76 30.08 -7.69
N GLU A 372 5.62 30.76 -7.59
CA GLU A 372 5.54 32.16 -7.14
C GLU A 372 6.08 32.32 -5.71
N MET A 373 5.73 31.39 -4.82
CA MET A 373 6.22 31.40 -3.44
C MET A 373 7.73 31.14 -3.38
N LEU A 374 8.29 30.31 -4.28
CA LEU A 374 9.74 30.10 -4.35
C LEU A 374 10.49 31.41 -4.66
N PHE A 375 9.96 32.24 -5.56
CA PHE A 375 10.54 33.57 -5.83
C PHE A 375 10.55 34.45 -4.59
N THR A 376 9.45 34.47 -3.83
CA THR A 376 9.39 35.27 -2.59
C THR A 376 10.37 34.80 -1.51
N CYS A 377 10.80 33.54 -1.56
CA CYS A 377 11.78 32.98 -0.62
C CYS A 377 13.25 33.21 -1.05
N GLY A 378 13.49 33.86 -2.20
CA GLY A 378 14.84 34.16 -2.69
C GLY A 378 15.32 33.26 -3.84
N MET A 379 14.42 32.55 -4.53
CA MET A 379 14.75 31.92 -5.80
C MET A 379 14.89 32.98 -6.90
N GLU A 380 15.93 32.87 -7.72
CA GLU A 380 16.10 33.67 -8.92
C GLU A 380 15.59 32.90 -10.15
N GLU A 381 15.02 33.61 -11.13
CA GLU A 381 14.54 32.98 -12.35
C GLU A 381 15.72 32.46 -13.17
N LEU A 382 15.59 31.24 -13.69
CA LEU A 382 16.50 30.76 -14.71
C LEU A 382 16.28 31.56 -16.01
N MET A 383 17.18 32.49 -16.32
CA MET A 383 17.13 33.29 -17.55
C MET A 383 17.18 32.41 -18.81
N ASN A 384 16.47 32.83 -19.87
CA ASN A 384 16.50 32.14 -21.17
C ASN A 384 17.71 32.58 -22.02
N ASP A 385 18.89 32.46 -21.45
CA ASP A 385 20.17 32.76 -22.09
C ASP A 385 21.16 31.61 -21.83
N THR A 386 22.34 31.71 -22.39
CA THR A 386 23.44 30.74 -22.22
C THR A 386 24.67 31.37 -21.55
N SER A 387 24.73 32.71 -21.52
CA SER A 387 25.86 33.51 -21.05
C SER A 387 25.88 33.76 -19.54
N THR A 388 24.72 33.76 -18.86
CA THR A 388 24.68 34.07 -17.43
C THR A 388 25.45 33.02 -16.62
N PRO A 389 26.53 33.42 -15.90
CA PRO A 389 27.36 32.49 -15.15
C PRO A 389 26.59 31.94 -13.95
N LEU A 390 26.69 30.63 -13.76
CA LEU A 390 26.03 29.90 -12.67
C LEU A 390 26.97 29.63 -11.49
N CYS A 391 28.21 30.10 -11.55
CA CYS A 391 29.23 29.84 -10.53
C CYS A 391 28.80 30.40 -9.17
N GLY A 392 28.99 29.61 -8.11
CA GLY A 392 28.61 29.98 -6.74
C GLY A 392 27.11 29.95 -6.44
N LYS A 393 26.25 29.57 -7.40
CA LYS A 393 24.79 29.43 -7.20
C LYS A 393 24.37 27.96 -7.21
N HIS A 394 23.39 27.64 -6.38
CA HIS A 394 22.78 26.32 -6.27
C HIS A 394 21.56 26.22 -7.21
N LYS A 395 21.36 25.05 -7.81
CA LYS A 395 20.24 24.81 -8.74
C LYS A 395 18.96 24.50 -7.97
N VAL A 396 17.84 25.09 -8.33
CA VAL A 396 16.54 24.78 -7.75
C VAL A 396 15.74 23.91 -8.73
N LEU A 397 15.46 22.67 -8.33
CA LEU A 397 14.74 21.67 -9.11
C LEU A 397 13.36 21.44 -8.50
N LEU A 398 12.28 21.73 -9.25
CA LEU A 398 10.91 21.44 -8.83
C LEU A 398 10.37 20.28 -9.65
N ASN A 399 10.07 19.16 -9.00
CA ASN A 399 9.59 17.94 -9.67
C ASN A 399 10.50 17.48 -10.82
N GLY A 400 11.82 17.70 -10.67
CA GLY A 400 12.85 17.39 -11.67
C GLY A 400 13.12 18.47 -12.70
N ASP A 401 12.27 19.47 -12.82
CA ASP A 401 12.46 20.59 -13.74
C ASP A 401 13.34 21.67 -13.11
N TRP A 402 14.30 22.19 -13.88
CA TRP A 402 15.17 23.27 -13.43
C TRP A 402 14.46 24.62 -13.56
N VAL A 403 13.86 25.06 -12.45
CA VAL A 403 13.01 26.25 -12.39
C VAL A 403 13.78 27.53 -12.05
N GLY A 404 14.88 27.43 -11.31
CA GLY A 404 15.60 28.61 -10.85
C GLY A 404 16.95 28.32 -10.19
N LEU A 405 17.48 29.36 -9.56
CA LEU A 405 18.77 29.36 -8.86
C LEU A 405 18.60 29.96 -7.47
N CYS A 406 19.49 29.62 -6.53
CA CYS A 406 19.61 30.32 -5.26
C CYS A 406 21.09 30.53 -4.92
N ALA A 407 21.43 31.72 -4.41
CA ALA A 407 22.80 32.01 -3.97
C ALA A 407 23.12 31.24 -2.68
N ASP A 408 22.31 31.46 -1.64
CA ASP A 408 22.42 30.74 -0.37
C ASP A 408 21.33 29.67 -0.22
N SER A 409 21.73 28.40 -0.38
CA SER A 409 20.83 27.26 -0.23
C SER A 409 20.39 27.01 1.22
N GLU A 410 21.14 27.50 2.21
CA GLU A 410 20.81 27.29 3.63
C GLU A 410 19.68 28.19 4.09
N SER A 411 19.81 29.51 3.88
CA SER A 411 18.74 30.46 4.17
C SER A 411 17.48 30.15 3.34
N PHE A 412 17.64 29.80 2.05
CA PHE A 412 16.51 29.47 1.18
C PHE A 412 15.71 28.28 1.70
N VAL A 413 16.38 27.17 2.06
CA VAL A 413 15.71 25.98 2.59
C VAL A 413 15.15 26.21 3.99
N GLY A 414 15.85 26.98 4.83
CA GLY A 414 15.36 27.38 6.16
C GLY A 414 14.04 28.14 6.07
N GLU A 415 13.93 29.10 5.16
CA GLU A 415 12.72 29.88 4.92
C GLU A 415 11.58 29.00 4.39
N LEU A 416 11.85 28.13 3.40
CA LEU A 416 10.83 27.20 2.88
C LEU A 416 10.30 26.26 3.97
N LYS A 417 11.17 25.71 4.81
CA LYS A 417 10.75 24.85 5.93
C LYS A 417 9.96 25.64 6.97
N SER A 418 10.35 26.89 7.26
CA SER A 418 9.60 27.78 8.15
C SER A 418 8.18 28.03 7.65
N ARG A 419 8.02 28.40 6.37
CA ARG A 419 6.71 28.64 5.75
C ARG A 419 5.86 27.38 5.65
N ARG A 420 6.46 26.22 5.39
CA ARG A 420 5.76 24.92 5.45
C ARG A 420 5.21 24.66 6.86
N ARG A 421 5.99 24.94 7.91
CA ARG A 421 5.56 24.78 9.31
C ARG A 421 4.47 25.76 9.76
N GLN A 422 4.30 26.87 9.03
CA GLN A 422 3.25 27.86 9.22
C GLN A 422 2.02 27.59 8.34
N SER A 423 2.01 26.46 7.60
CA SER A 423 0.95 26.09 6.64
C SER A 423 0.77 27.08 5.47
N GLU A 424 1.79 27.88 5.14
CA GLU A 424 1.78 28.72 3.92
C GLU A 424 2.15 27.90 2.66
N LEU A 425 3.01 26.91 2.83
CA LEU A 425 3.37 25.95 1.80
C LEU A 425 2.67 24.60 2.05
N PRO A 426 2.42 23.79 1.00
CA PRO A 426 1.81 22.48 1.18
C PRO A 426 2.59 21.61 2.18
N LEU A 427 1.91 21.10 3.20
CA LEU A 427 2.51 20.28 4.27
C LEU A 427 3.17 18.99 3.76
N GLU A 428 2.73 18.49 2.61
CA GLU A 428 3.26 17.29 1.95
C GLU A 428 4.42 17.60 0.98
N MET A 429 4.80 18.86 0.80
CA MET A 429 5.94 19.27 -0.02
C MET A 429 7.23 18.74 0.61
N GLU A 430 8.08 18.10 -0.17
CA GLU A 430 9.36 17.56 0.29
C GLU A 430 10.50 18.45 -0.19
N ILE A 431 11.43 18.76 0.71
CA ILE A 431 12.52 19.72 0.45
C ILE A 431 13.86 19.08 0.83
N LYS A 432 14.73 18.87 -0.16
CA LYS A 432 16.07 18.30 -0.01
C LYS A 432 17.13 19.33 -0.39
N ARG A 433 18.12 19.54 0.50
CA ARG A 433 19.33 20.31 0.22
C ARG A 433 20.50 19.35 -0.04
N ASP A 434 20.83 19.15 -1.31
CA ASP A 434 21.96 18.33 -1.73
C ASP A 434 23.24 19.19 -1.77
N LYS A 435 24.10 19.02 -0.77
CA LYS A 435 25.36 19.77 -0.63
C LYS A 435 26.44 19.29 -1.61
N ASP A 436 26.40 18.02 -2.00
CA ASP A 436 27.44 17.42 -2.83
C ASP A 436 27.27 17.85 -4.29
N ASP A 437 26.01 17.92 -4.75
CA ASP A 437 25.67 18.34 -6.12
C ASP A 437 25.36 19.85 -6.24
N ASN A 438 25.34 20.61 -5.14
CA ASN A 438 24.88 22.00 -5.07
C ASN A 438 23.46 22.21 -5.63
N GLU A 439 22.52 21.36 -5.20
CA GLU A 439 21.14 21.34 -5.67
C GLU A 439 20.14 21.47 -4.50
N VAL A 440 19.06 22.21 -4.71
CA VAL A 440 17.86 22.19 -3.88
C VAL A 440 16.76 21.50 -4.66
N ARG A 441 16.34 20.33 -4.19
CA ARG A 441 15.31 19.50 -4.84
C ARG A 441 14.00 19.61 -4.07
N ILE A 442 12.94 19.94 -4.80
CA ILE A 442 11.60 20.17 -4.28
C ILE A 442 10.64 19.23 -4.99
N PHE A 443 9.86 18.48 -4.22
CA PHE A 443 8.82 17.61 -4.78
C PHE A 443 7.44 17.98 -4.23
N THR A 444 6.49 18.12 -5.14
CA THR A 444 5.07 18.38 -4.85
C THR A 444 4.15 17.35 -5.51
N ASP A 445 4.73 16.32 -6.13
CA ASP A 445 3.99 15.28 -6.83
C ASP A 445 3.31 14.28 -5.88
N ALA A 446 2.27 13.62 -6.39
CA ALA A 446 1.55 12.57 -5.68
C ALA A 446 2.34 11.25 -5.65
N GLY A 447 2.01 10.39 -4.69
CA GLY A 447 2.55 9.03 -4.59
C GLY A 447 3.88 8.94 -3.82
N ARG A 448 4.36 10.00 -3.18
CA ARG A 448 5.54 9.95 -2.31
C ARG A 448 5.17 9.35 -0.97
N LEU A 449 6.05 8.54 -0.40
CA LEU A 449 5.84 7.98 0.94
C LEU A 449 6.38 8.96 1.98
N LEU A 450 5.49 9.47 2.82
CA LEU A 450 5.78 10.40 3.89
C LEU A 450 5.66 9.68 5.24
N ARG A 451 6.42 10.14 6.23
CA ARG A 451 6.23 9.74 7.62
C ARG A 451 6.18 10.97 8.53
N PRO A 452 5.29 10.99 9.53
CA PRO A 452 5.23 12.07 10.49
C PRO A 452 6.35 11.94 11.53
N LEU A 453 7.06 13.05 11.79
CA LEU A 453 8.07 13.15 12.84
C LEU A 453 7.83 14.38 13.71
N LEU A 454 8.26 14.33 14.97
CA LEU A 454 8.24 15.48 15.86
C LEU A 454 9.43 16.40 15.55
N VAL A 455 9.16 17.70 15.42
CA VAL A 455 10.21 18.72 15.24
C VAL A 455 10.75 19.11 16.60
N VAL A 456 12.03 18.79 16.88
CA VAL A 456 12.65 18.98 18.21
C VAL A 456 12.56 20.43 18.66
N GLU A 457 12.85 21.35 17.75
CA GLU A 457 12.80 22.79 18.00
C GLU A 457 11.41 23.25 18.47
N ASN A 458 10.32 22.68 17.92
CA ASN A 458 8.95 23.11 18.21
C ASN A 458 8.30 22.36 19.38
N LEU A 459 8.98 21.42 20.02
CA LEU A 459 8.40 20.66 21.14
C LEU A 459 8.04 21.53 22.35
N HIS A 460 8.72 22.66 22.54
CA HIS A 460 8.41 23.62 23.61
C HIS A 460 7.01 24.23 23.50
N LYS A 461 6.38 24.18 22.31
CA LYS A 461 5.02 24.68 22.07
C LYS A 461 3.94 23.78 22.70
N LEU A 462 4.26 22.53 23.06
CA LEU A 462 3.33 21.62 23.72
C LEU A 462 3.12 22.04 25.18
N LYS A 463 1.96 22.60 25.50
CA LYS A 463 1.57 22.87 26.89
C LYS A 463 1.07 21.58 27.54
N GLN A 464 1.43 21.36 28.82
CA GLN A 464 1.10 20.14 29.58
C GLN A 464 -0.40 19.96 29.85
N ASP A 465 -1.22 21.00 29.66
CA ASP A 465 -2.62 20.98 30.02
C ASP A 465 -3.50 20.39 28.90
N LYS A 466 -3.91 19.14 29.11
CA LYS A 466 -4.96 18.35 28.41
C LYS A 466 -4.59 17.80 27.01
N PRO A 467 -4.25 16.51 26.89
CA PRO A 467 -3.93 15.85 25.61
C PRO A 467 -5.10 15.79 24.61
N THR A 468 -6.35 15.95 25.06
CA THR A 468 -7.54 16.01 24.19
C THR A 468 -7.62 17.28 23.34
N GLN A 469 -6.73 18.26 23.55
CA GLN A 469 -6.73 19.54 22.82
C GLN A 469 -5.87 19.52 21.54
N TYR A 470 -5.10 18.46 21.28
CA TYR A 470 -4.16 18.43 20.14
C TYR A 470 -4.55 17.35 19.12
N PRO A 471 -5.55 17.57 18.26
CA PRO A 471 -5.79 16.68 17.13
C PRO A 471 -4.58 16.66 16.18
N PHE A 472 -4.38 15.57 15.45
CA PHE A 472 -3.23 15.39 14.54
C PHE A 472 -3.05 16.59 13.59
N LYS A 473 -4.15 17.09 13.03
CA LYS A 473 -4.14 18.27 12.16
C LYS A 473 -3.62 19.53 12.87
N HIS A 474 -4.00 19.76 14.12
CA HIS A 474 -3.48 20.91 14.88
C HIS A 474 -1.98 20.80 15.15
N LEU A 475 -1.45 19.58 15.37
CA LEU A 475 -0.01 19.38 15.52
C LEU A 475 0.77 19.68 14.24
N LEU A 476 0.19 19.35 13.08
CA LEU A 476 0.72 19.75 11.77
C LEU A 476 0.65 21.27 11.60
N ASP A 477 -0.51 21.87 11.85
CA ASP A 477 -0.74 23.32 11.64
C ASP A 477 0.14 24.20 12.54
N GLN A 478 0.56 23.70 13.71
CA GLN A 478 1.49 24.39 14.62
C GLN A 478 2.98 24.13 14.30
N GLY A 479 3.27 23.30 13.29
CA GLY A 479 4.62 22.88 12.92
C GLY A 479 5.31 22.01 13.98
N ILE A 480 4.57 21.45 14.93
CA ILE A 480 5.11 20.53 15.96
C ILE A 480 5.43 19.17 15.31
N LEU A 481 4.61 18.79 14.35
CA LEU A 481 4.75 17.57 13.57
C LEU A 481 5.01 17.94 12.11
N GLU A 482 5.95 17.25 11.48
CA GLU A 482 6.39 17.50 10.11
C GLU A 482 6.34 16.20 9.31
N LEU A 483 5.82 16.27 8.07
CA LEU A 483 5.75 15.13 7.17
C LEU A 483 7.03 15.03 6.36
N ILE A 484 7.84 14.02 6.65
CA ILE A 484 9.17 13.87 6.06
C ILE A 484 9.16 12.82 4.96
N GLY A 485 9.52 13.25 3.76
CA GLY A 485 9.76 12.38 2.60
C GLY A 485 11.10 11.64 2.68
N ILE A 486 11.41 10.84 1.68
CA ILE A 486 12.58 9.93 1.70
C ILE A 486 13.87 10.69 1.41
N GLU A 487 13.86 11.63 0.47
CA GLU A 487 15.03 12.44 0.16
C GLU A 487 15.28 13.45 1.28
N GLU A 488 14.23 14.07 1.81
CA GLU A 488 14.38 15.01 2.92
C GLU A 488 14.88 14.34 4.20
N GLU A 489 14.59 13.05 4.41
CA GLU A 489 15.13 12.28 5.53
C GLU A 489 16.66 12.23 5.53
N GLU A 490 17.32 12.26 4.37
CA GLU A 490 18.78 12.26 4.29
C GLU A 490 19.41 13.53 4.90
N ASP A 491 18.64 14.62 5.04
CA ASP A 491 19.06 15.86 5.71
C ASP A 491 18.74 15.87 7.21
N CYS A 492 18.00 14.87 7.71
CA CYS A 492 17.48 14.85 9.07
C CYS A 492 18.32 13.97 10.01
N THR A 493 18.65 14.47 11.19
CA THR A 493 19.09 13.65 12.32
C THR A 493 17.90 13.32 13.23
N THR A 494 17.55 12.05 13.34
CA THR A 494 16.33 11.59 14.04
C THR A 494 16.66 10.85 15.35
N ALA A 495 16.04 11.27 16.44
CA ALA A 495 16.08 10.53 17.71
C ALA A 495 15.12 9.33 17.66
N TRP A 496 15.50 8.19 18.25
CA TRP A 496 14.68 6.97 18.24
C TRP A 496 13.45 7.05 19.15
N GLY A 497 13.42 8.01 20.06
CA GLY A 497 12.27 8.27 20.91
C GLY A 497 12.54 9.35 21.95
N ILE A 498 11.46 9.81 22.57
CA ILE A 498 11.47 10.95 23.48
C ILE A 498 12.44 10.75 24.66
N LYS A 499 12.56 9.52 25.19
CA LYS A 499 13.48 9.23 26.30
C LYS A 499 14.95 9.48 25.96
N GLN A 500 15.35 9.24 24.71
CA GLN A 500 16.71 9.49 24.24
C GLN A 500 16.90 10.98 23.94
N LEU A 501 15.91 11.60 23.30
CA LEU A 501 15.92 13.02 23.03
C LEU A 501 16.13 13.86 24.30
N LEU A 502 15.48 13.48 25.40
CA LEU A 502 15.63 14.16 26.70
C LEU A 502 17.05 14.05 27.29
N LYS A 503 17.85 13.06 26.88
CA LYS A 503 19.25 12.92 27.33
C LYS A 503 20.18 13.82 26.52
N GLU A 504 20.02 13.87 25.19
CA GLU A 504 20.91 14.59 24.28
C GLU A 504 20.12 15.36 23.20
N PRO A 505 19.42 16.46 23.56
CA PRO A 505 18.50 17.13 22.63
C PRO A 505 19.22 17.88 21.50
N LYS A 506 20.45 18.35 21.73
CA LYS A 506 21.18 19.25 20.81
C LYS A 506 21.62 18.60 19.50
N ASN A 507 21.60 17.26 19.41
CA ASN A 507 22.12 16.53 18.25
C ASN A 507 21.03 16.18 17.22
N TYR A 508 19.76 16.46 17.52
CA TYR A 508 18.62 15.96 16.76
C TYR A 508 17.78 17.09 16.17
N THR A 509 17.49 16.98 14.87
CA THR A 509 16.51 17.82 14.18
C THR A 509 15.08 17.36 14.46
N HIS A 510 14.87 16.05 14.50
CA HIS A 510 13.56 15.41 14.62
C HIS A 510 13.58 14.26 15.62
N CYS A 511 12.39 13.82 16.06
CA CYS A 511 12.22 12.67 16.94
C CYS A 511 11.09 11.77 16.46
N GLU A 512 11.31 10.46 16.54
CA GLU A 512 10.26 9.46 16.34
C GLU A 512 9.21 9.54 17.46
N LEU A 513 7.94 9.27 17.11
CA LEU A 513 6.85 9.24 18.07
C LEU A 513 6.95 8.00 18.98
N ASP A 514 7.01 6.83 18.36
CA ASP A 514 7.33 5.54 18.98
C ASP A 514 7.74 4.55 17.89
N LEU A 515 8.77 3.74 18.13
CA LEU A 515 9.31 2.80 17.14
C LEU A 515 8.30 1.73 16.69
N SER A 516 7.26 1.44 17.48
CA SER A 516 6.21 0.50 17.07
C SER A 516 5.40 0.99 15.86
N PHE A 517 5.36 2.30 15.61
CA PHE A 517 4.67 2.88 14.47
C PHE A 517 5.37 2.66 13.12
N LEU A 518 6.65 2.26 13.15
CA LEU A 518 7.40 1.82 11.98
C LEU A 518 6.86 0.49 11.42
N LEU A 519 6.20 -0.30 12.28
CA LEU A 519 5.62 -1.59 11.91
C LEU A 519 4.25 -1.41 11.23
N GLY A 520 3.87 -2.42 10.45
CA GLY A 520 2.53 -2.49 9.86
C GLY A 520 1.48 -2.80 10.92
N VAL A 521 0.21 -2.51 10.62
CA VAL A 521 -0.92 -2.64 11.57
C VAL A 521 -0.93 -3.99 12.29
N SER A 522 -0.79 -5.08 11.56
CA SER A 522 -0.82 -6.44 12.11
C SER A 522 0.41 -6.83 12.92
N CYS A 523 1.56 -6.23 12.63
CA CYS A 523 2.80 -6.48 13.35
C CYS A 523 2.88 -5.65 14.64
N ALA A 524 2.36 -4.42 14.63
CA ALA A 524 2.38 -3.51 15.77
C ALA A 524 1.47 -3.95 16.94
N ILE A 525 0.49 -4.82 16.66
CA ILE A 525 -0.38 -5.42 17.69
C ILE A 525 0.20 -6.69 18.32
N VAL A 526 1.28 -7.26 17.76
CA VAL A 526 1.94 -8.44 18.33
C VAL A 526 2.69 -8.02 19.59
N PRO A 527 2.36 -8.57 20.77
CA PRO A 527 3.05 -8.23 22.01
C PRO A 527 4.49 -8.70 21.93
N PHE A 528 5.43 -7.94 22.49
CA PHE A 528 6.84 -8.33 22.56
C PHE A 528 7.46 -8.77 21.22
N ALA A 529 6.96 -8.27 20.08
CA ALA A 529 7.41 -8.71 18.75
C ALA A 529 8.93 -8.61 18.55
N ASN A 530 9.59 -7.64 19.18
CA ASN A 530 11.04 -7.45 19.12
C ASN A 530 11.86 -8.47 19.92
N HIS A 531 11.22 -9.35 20.69
CA HIS A 531 11.86 -10.43 21.43
C HIS A 531 11.80 -11.77 20.69
N ASP A 532 10.94 -11.90 19.68
CA ASP A 532 10.81 -13.11 18.89
C ASP A 532 11.72 -13.10 17.66
N HIS A 533 12.01 -14.29 17.15
CA HIS A 533 12.65 -14.43 15.85
C HIS A 533 11.78 -13.82 14.74
N GLY A 534 12.35 -12.94 13.91
CA GLY A 534 11.59 -12.16 12.90
C GLY A 534 10.72 -12.98 11.95
N LYS A 535 11.15 -14.20 11.58
CA LYS A 535 10.34 -15.15 10.79
C LYS A 535 9.00 -15.50 11.43
N ARG A 536 8.95 -15.62 12.77
CA ARG A 536 7.74 -15.94 13.53
C ARG A 536 6.78 -14.76 13.57
N VAL A 537 7.33 -13.56 13.78
CA VAL A 537 6.57 -12.31 13.71
C VAL A 537 5.95 -12.13 12.32
N LEU A 538 6.68 -12.45 11.25
CA LEU A 538 6.19 -12.41 9.87
C LEU A 538 5.01 -13.38 9.65
N TYR A 539 5.11 -14.62 10.15
CA TYR A 539 3.99 -15.57 10.07
C TYR A 539 2.76 -15.07 10.80
N GLN A 540 2.93 -14.45 11.97
CA GLN A 540 1.80 -13.87 12.68
C GLN A 540 1.18 -12.71 11.89
N SER A 541 2.00 -11.72 11.54
CA SER A 541 1.57 -10.44 10.99
C SER A 541 0.91 -10.59 9.60
N GLN A 542 1.30 -11.61 8.83
CA GLN A 542 0.80 -11.76 7.47
C GLN A 542 -0.19 -12.92 7.32
N LYS A 543 0.00 -14.03 8.04
CA LYS A 543 -0.77 -15.25 7.77
C LYS A 543 -1.80 -15.51 8.87
N HIS A 544 -1.36 -15.64 10.11
CA HIS A 544 -2.22 -16.13 11.18
C HIS A 544 -3.28 -15.10 11.57
N CYS A 545 -2.93 -13.81 11.66
CA CYS A 545 -3.92 -12.78 12.01
C CYS A 545 -5.00 -12.59 10.93
N GLN A 546 -4.67 -12.77 9.64
CA GLN A 546 -5.64 -12.68 8.54
C GLN A 546 -6.59 -13.89 8.50
N GLN A 547 -6.13 -15.04 9.02
CA GLN A 547 -6.91 -16.27 9.09
C GLN A 547 -7.65 -16.45 10.43
N ALA A 548 -7.42 -15.53 11.38
CA ALA A 548 -8.03 -15.60 12.69
C ALA A 548 -9.55 -15.42 12.58
N ILE A 549 -10.29 -16.29 13.29
CA ILE A 549 -11.74 -16.16 13.43
C ILE A 549 -11.98 -15.24 14.62
N GLY A 550 -12.62 -14.11 14.36
CA GLY A 550 -12.87 -13.08 15.35
C GLY A 550 -14.33 -12.62 15.34
N PHE A 551 -14.52 -11.35 15.67
CA PHE A 551 -15.79 -10.67 15.48
C PHE A 551 -15.80 -9.93 14.15
N SER A 552 -16.40 -10.55 13.12
CA SER A 552 -16.28 -10.08 11.72
C SER A 552 -17.20 -8.90 11.39
N SER A 553 -18.44 -8.89 11.86
CA SER A 553 -19.41 -7.83 11.57
C SER A 553 -20.46 -7.67 12.67
N THR A 554 -21.01 -6.46 12.83
CA THR A 554 -22.12 -6.20 13.77
C THR A 554 -23.51 -6.50 13.19
N ASN A 555 -23.61 -6.73 11.87
CA ASN A 555 -24.86 -6.91 11.15
C ASN A 555 -24.95 -8.23 10.34
N PRO A 556 -24.55 -9.39 10.90
CA PRO A 556 -24.56 -10.67 10.17
C PRO A 556 -25.97 -11.08 9.71
N ASN A 557 -27.01 -10.68 10.47
CA ASN A 557 -28.40 -10.98 10.13
C ASN A 557 -28.85 -10.30 8.82
N ILE A 558 -28.34 -9.10 8.53
CA ILE A 558 -28.72 -8.35 7.33
C ILE A 558 -27.82 -8.74 6.15
N ARG A 559 -26.52 -8.87 6.38
CA ARG A 559 -25.51 -9.03 5.33
C ARG A 559 -25.51 -10.42 4.68
N CYS A 560 -25.49 -10.50 3.35
CA CYS A 560 -25.52 -11.76 2.59
C CYS A 560 -24.17 -12.07 1.91
N ASP A 561 -23.17 -12.45 2.72
CA ASP A 561 -21.87 -12.93 2.24
C ASP A 561 -21.93 -14.39 1.79
N THR A 562 -21.03 -14.78 0.88
CA THR A 562 -20.89 -16.17 0.44
C THR A 562 -20.50 -17.09 1.61
N LEU A 563 -19.57 -16.64 2.43
CA LEU A 563 -19.11 -17.33 3.63
C LEU A 563 -18.69 -16.28 4.66
N SER A 564 -19.24 -16.37 5.86
CA SER A 564 -18.78 -15.63 7.03
C SER A 564 -18.64 -16.56 8.22
N GLN A 565 -17.69 -16.25 9.09
CA GLN A 565 -17.46 -16.95 10.35
C GLN A 565 -17.29 -15.93 11.46
N GLN A 566 -17.81 -16.23 12.64
CA GLN A 566 -17.65 -15.40 13.83
C GLN A 566 -17.56 -16.24 15.10
N LEU A 567 -16.76 -15.80 16.08
CA LEU A 567 -16.72 -16.42 17.40
C LEU A 567 -17.98 -16.05 18.21
N PHE A 568 -18.44 -16.98 19.05
CA PHE A 568 -19.54 -16.71 20.00
C PHE A 568 -19.11 -15.76 21.12
N TYR A 569 -17.90 -15.95 21.66
CA TYR A 569 -17.41 -15.20 22.82
C TYR A 569 -16.01 -14.62 22.57
N PRO A 570 -15.82 -13.72 21.59
CA PRO A 570 -14.52 -13.11 21.37
C PRO A 570 -14.09 -12.28 22.59
N GLN A 571 -12.82 -12.36 22.95
CA GLN A 571 -12.26 -11.62 24.08
C GLN A 571 -11.17 -10.66 23.63
N LYS A 572 -10.99 -9.58 24.38
CA LYS A 572 -9.85 -8.68 24.19
C LYS A 572 -8.59 -9.32 24.76
N PRO A 573 -7.42 -9.11 24.13
CA PRO A 573 -6.15 -9.42 24.75
C PRO A 573 -6.04 -8.72 26.12
N LEU A 574 -5.42 -9.40 27.09
CA LEU A 574 -5.23 -8.86 28.44
C LEU A 574 -4.23 -7.69 28.48
N PHE A 575 -3.23 -7.74 27.62
CA PHE A 575 -2.23 -6.71 27.41
C PHE A 575 -2.66 -5.74 26.30
N LYS A 576 -1.96 -4.61 26.21
CA LYS A 576 -2.17 -3.58 25.20
C LYS A 576 -0.86 -3.23 24.52
N THR A 577 -0.90 -2.88 23.25
CA THR A 577 0.17 -2.13 22.57
C THR A 577 -0.30 -0.71 22.29
N LEU A 578 0.61 0.24 22.05
CA LEU A 578 0.24 1.60 21.63
C LEU A 578 -0.64 1.55 20.37
N ALA A 579 -0.27 0.73 19.38
CA ALA A 579 -1.08 0.52 18.19
C ALA A 579 -2.49 -0.01 18.52
N SER A 580 -2.62 -0.95 19.46
CA SER A 580 -3.94 -1.47 19.86
C SER A 580 -4.83 -0.41 20.52
N GLU A 581 -4.25 0.60 21.19
CA GLU A 581 -5.02 1.69 21.79
C GLU A 581 -5.46 2.74 20.76
N CYS A 582 -4.70 2.87 19.67
CA CYS A 582 -5.05 3.74 18.54
C CYS A 582 -6.12 3.14 17.62
N LEU A 583 -6.28 1.81 17.62
CA LEU A 583 -7.27 1.11 16.81
C LEU A 583 -8.64 1.08 17.51
N GLU A 584 -9.69 0.95 16.70
CA GLU A 584 -11.03 0.68 17.23
C GLU A 584 -11.02 -0.61 18.05
N LYS A 585 -11.73 -0.59 19.18
CA LYS A 585 -11.72 -1.68 20.17
C LYS A 585 -12.12 -3.02 19.56
N GLU A 586 -12.90 -2.97 18.49
CA GLU A 586 -13.51 -4.11 17.87
C GLU A 586 -12.58 -4.87 16.93
N VAL A 587 -11.57 -4.19 16.39
CA VAL A 587 -10.49 -4.77 15.58
C VAL A 587 -9.63 -5.74 16.40
N LEU A 588 -9.68 -5.65 17.74
CA LEU A 588 -8.88 -6.47 18.64
C LEU A 588 -9.56 -7.79 19.03
N PHE A 589 -10.83 -8.00 18.66
CA PHE A 589 -11.60 -9.20 18.98
C PHE A 589 -11.32 -10.36 17.99
N ASN A 590 -10.06 -10.80 17.91
CA ASN A 590 -9.62 -11.84 16.97
C ASN A 590 -9.30 -13.19 17.63
N GLY A 591 -9.80 -13.42 18.85
CA GLY A 591 -9.53 -14.66 19.58
C GLY A 591 -10.16 -14.69 20.98
N GLN A 592 -9.65 -15.59 21.82
CA GLN A 592 -10.01 -15.71 23.23
C GLN A 592 -8.74 -15.89 24.07
N ASN A 593 -8.76 -15.41 25.31
CA ASN A 593 -7.69 -15.69 26.25
C ASN A 593 -7.86 -17.12 26.79
N ALA A 594 -6.78 -17.88 26.82
CA ALA A 594 -6.76 -19.25 27.31
C ALA A 594 -5.79 -19.39 28.48
N ILE A 595 -6.13 -20.22 29.46
CA ILE A 595 -5.17 -20.65 30.48
C ILE A 595 -4.29 -21.73 29.86
N VAL A 596 -3.02 -21.41 29.61
CA VAL A 596 -2.08 -22.31 28.94
C VAL A 596 -1.06 -22.85 29.93
N ALA A 597 -0.86 -24.16 29.92
CA ALA A 597 0.22 -24.83 30.63
C ALA A 597 1.29 -25.32 29.64
N VAL A 598 2.57 -25.07 29.97
CA VAL A 598 3.70 -25.61 29.24
C VAL A 598 4.15 -26.89 29.93
N ASN A 599 3.75 -28.05 29.39
CA ASN A 599 4.06 -29.36 29.98
C ASN A 599 4.02 -30.45 28.90
N VAL A 600 4.68 -31.58 29.14
CA VAL A 600 4.51 -32.79 28.31
C VAL A 600 3.27 -33.53 28.80
N HIS A 601 2.30 -33.77 27.92
CA HIS A 601 1.06 -34.46 28.27
C HIS A 601 0.91 -35.73 27.44
N LEU A 602 1.24 -36.87 28.05
CA LEU A 602 1.06 -38.23 27.48
C LEU A 602 1.60 -38.43 26.06
N GLY A 603 2.52 -37.57 25.58
CA GLY A 603 3.03 -37.57 24.20
C GLY A 603 2.07 -36.98 23.15
N TYR A 604 0.81 -36.70 23.48
CA TYR A 604 -0.18 -36.21 22.51
C TYR A 604 0.03 -34.77 22.04
N ASN A 605 0.90 -34.00 22.71
CA ASN A 605 1.26 -32.64 22.33
C ASN A 605 2.65 -32.54 21.65
N GLN A 606 3.19 -33.63 21.11
CA GLN A 606 4.44 -33.61 20.32
C GLN A 606 4.24 -32.97 18.93
N GLU A 607 5.33 -32.52 18.30
CA GLU A 607 5.37 -32.07 16.89
C GLU A 607 4.23 -31.12 16.49
N ASP A 608 4.09 -30.01 17.22
CA ASP A 608 3.06 -28.96 17.02
C ASP A 608 1.61 -29.37 17.31
N SER A 609 1.40 -30.51 17.94
CA SER A 609 0.12 -30.86 18.50
C SER A 609 -0.14 -30.11 19.82
N ILE A 610 -1.40 -29.78 20.07
CA ILE A 610 -1.87 -29.24 21.34
C ILE A 610 -2.94 -30.14 21.93
N VAL A 611 -2.97 -30.20 23.26
CA VAL A 611 -4.00 -30.92 24.03
C VAL A 611 -4.95 -29.88 24.62
N MET A 612 -6.26 -30.06 24.44
CA MET A 612 -7.28 -29.14 24.98
C MET A 612 -8.20 -29.81 25.99
N ASN A 613 -8.66 -29.00 26.95
CA ASN A 613 -9.60 -29.42 27.96
C ASN A 613 -11.02 -29.50 27.38
N LYS A 614 -11.57 -30.72 27.37
CA LYS A 614 -12.90 -30.98 26.85
C LYS A 614 -13.97 -30.18 27.58
N ALA A 615 -13.87 -30.04 28.91
CA ALA A 615 -14.82 -29.25 29.70
C ALA A 615 -14.83 -27.77 29.31
N SER A 616 -13.67 -27.20 28.93
CA SER A 616 -13.58 -25.82 28.44
C SER A 616 -14.30 -25.66 27.09
N LEU A 617 -14.16 -26.63 26.18
CA LEU A 617 -14.88 -26.62 24.90
C LEU A 617 -16.39 -26.80 25.06
N GLU A 618 -16.83 -27.67 25.98
CA GLU A 618 -18.25 -27.89 26.28
C GLU A 618 -18.91 -26.62 26.82
N ARG A 619 -18.19 -25.87 27.67
CA ARG A 619 -18.58 -24.52 28.15
C ARG A 619 -18.63 -23.47 27.04
N GLY A 620 -18.11 -23.76 25.85
CA GLY A 620 -18.22 -22.90 24.66
C GLY A 620 -16.92 -22.19 24.25
N MET A 621 -15.77 -22.60 24.78
CA MET A 621 -14.48 -22.07 24.33
C MET A 621 -14.25 -22.35 22.84
N PHE A 622 -13.83 -21.32 22.11
CA PHE A 622 -13.62 -21.27 20.67
C PHE A 622 -14.80 -21.72 19.79
N ARG A 623 -16.02 -21.77 20.35
CA ARG A 623 -17.23 -22.02 19.56
C ARG A 623 -17.44 -20.91 18.54
N SER A 624 -17.70 -21.28 17.30
CA SER A 624 -17.90 -20.37 16.18
C SER A 624 -19.22 -20.62 15.45
N GLU A 625 -19.77 -19.57 14.86
CA GLU A 625 -20.90 -19.61 13.96
C GLU A 625 -20.39 -19.40 12.54
N GLN A 626 -20.75 -20.32 11.64
CA GLN A 626 -20.47 -20.21 10.22
C GLN A 626 -21.77 -19.99 9.47
N ILE A 627 -21.83 -18.93 8.66
CA ILE A 627 -22.95 -18.64 7.79
C ILE A 627 -22.48 -18.77 6.35
N ARG A 628 -23.23 -19.52 5.54
CA ARG A 628 -22.94 -19.69 4.12
C ARG A 628 -24.17 -19.37 3.29
N SER A 629 -24.02 -18.51 2.29
CA SER A 629 -25.12 -18.13 1.41
C SER A 629 -24.98 -18.74 0.02
N TYR A 630 -26.09 -19.29 -0.46
CA TYR A 630 -26.29 -19.76 -1.83
C TYR A 630 -27.10 -18.71 -2.57
N LYS A 631 -26.66 -18.32 -3.77
CA LYS A 631 -27.27 -17.25 -4.57
C LYS A 631 -27.70 -17.81 -5.92
N ALA A 632 -28.87 -17.41 -6.40
CA ALA A 632 -29.42 -17.80 -7.68
C ALA A 632 -30.14 -16.64 -8.35
N GLU A 633 -30.10 -16.61 -9.67
CA GLU A 633 -30.80 -15.65 -10.51
C GLU A 633 -31.65 -16.39 -11.54
N VAL A 634 -32.79 -15.79 -11.87
CA VAL A 634 -33.81 -16.35 -12.75
C VAL A 634 -34.46 -15.23 -13.57
N ASP A 635 -34.72 -15.47 -14.85
CA ASP A 635 -35.29 -14.46 -15.75
C ASP A 635 -36.78 -14.22 -15.42
N THR A 636 -37.25 -12.98 -15.55
CA THR A 636 -38.69 -12.64 -15.38
C THR A 636 -39.40 -12.74 -16.73
N LYS A 637 -40.69 -13.11 -16.69
CA LYS A 637 -41.56 -13.33 -17.87
C LYS A 637 -41.65 -12.12 -18.81
N ASP A 638 -41.41 -10.90 -18.32
CA ASP A 638 -41.57 -9.64 -19.08
C ASP A 638 -40.34 -9.22 -19.90
N SER A 639 -39.31 -10.05 -20.01
CA SER A 639 -38.16 -9.72 -20.86
C SER A 639 -38.53 -9.79 -22.34
N GLU A 640 -38.51 -8.65 -23.04
CA GLU A 640 -38.97 -8.42 -24.44
C GLU A 640 -38.43 -9.37 -25.53
N LYS A 641 -37.49 -10.26 -25.18
CA LYS A 641 -37.03 -11.34 -26.07
C LYS A 641 -37.87 -12.58 -25.80
N ARG A 642 -38.79 -12.90 -26.73
CA ARG A 642 -39.51 -14.19 -26.82
C ARG A 642 -38.51 -15.37 -26.83
N LYS A 643 -38.03 -15.78 -25.66
CA LYS A 643 -37.38 -17.08 -25.47
C LYS A 643 -38.46 -18.15 -25.54
N LYS A 644 -38.12 -19.35 -26.03
CA LYS A 644 -39.05 -20.49 -25.99
C LYS A 644 -39.43 -20.79 -24.54
N MET A 645 -40.70 -21.08 -24.27
CA MET A 645 -41.21 -21.37 -22.90
C MET A 645 -40.43 -22.49 -22.19
N ASP A 646 -39.90 -23.46 -22.95
CA ASP A 646 -39.07 -24.55 -22.43
C ASP A 646 -37.70 -24.13 -21.89
N GLU A 647 -37.26 -22.89 -22.13
CA GLU A 647 -35.98 -22.35 -21.66
C GLU A 647 -36.13 -21.34 -20.50
N LEU A 648 -37.36 -20.99 -20.12
CA LEU A 648 -37.64 -20.07 -19.02
C LEU A 648 -37.60 -20.83 -17.69
N VAL A 649 -36.45 -20.77 -17.03
CA VAL A 649 -36.31 -21.21 -15.63
C VAL A 649 -37.09 -20.26 -14.73
N GLN A 650 -37.77 -20.79 -13.71
CA GLN A 650 -38.48 -20.09 -12.64
C GLN A 650 -38.05 -20.67 -11.29
N PHE A 651 -38.21 -19.90 -10.21
CA PHE A 651 -38.12 -20.47 -8.86
C PHE A 651 -39.36 -21.32 -8.61
N GLY A 652 -39.16 -22.52 -8.09
CA GLY A 652 -40.25 -23.45 -7.87
C GLY A 652 -39.77 -24.82 -7.44
N LYS A 653 -40.70 -25.59 -6.87
CA LYS A 653 -40.47 -26.97 -6.47
C LYS A 653 -40.81 -27.92 -7.61
N THR A 654 -39.93 -28.86 -7.89
CA THR A 654 -40.12 -29.93 -8.87
C THR A 654 -39.35 -31.15 -8.40
N TYR A 655 -39.74 -32.34 -8.84
CA TYR A 655 -38.99 -33.57 -8.57
C TYR A 655 -37.56 -33.45 -9.12
N SER A 656 -36.57 -33.44 -8.23
CA SER A 656 -35.15 -33.37 -8.57
C SER A 656 -34.54 -34.76 -8.63
N LYS A 657 -33.81 -35.07 -9.71
CA LYS A 657 -32.94 -36.26 -9.77
C LYS A 657 -31.60 -36.03 -9.06
N ILE A 658 -31.29 -34.78 -8.72
CA ILE A 658 -29.98 -34.33 -8.23
C ILE A 658 -29.95 -34.37 -6.70
N GLY A 659 -31.07 -34.10 -6.03
CA GLY A 659 -31.16 -34.05 -4.57
C GLY A 659 -32.57 -34.17 -4.02
N LYS A 660 -32.69 -34.18 -2.69
CA LYS A 660 -33.98 -34.23 -1.99
C LYS A 660 -34.63 -32.85 -1.96
N VAL A 661 -35.94 -32.80 -2.13
CA VAL A 661 -36.74 -31.56 -2.19
C VAL A 661 -37.74 -31.44 -1.03
N ASP A 662 -37.65 -32.34 -0.05
CA ASP A 662 -38.60 -32.44 1.07
C ASP A 662 -38.64 -31.15 1.90
N SER A 663 -37.49 -30.49 2.03
CA SER A 663 -37.35 -29.24 2.79
C SER A 663 -37.80 -27.99 2.02
N LEU A 664 -38.14 -28.09 0.74
CA LEU A 664 -38.60 -26.96 -0.08
C LEU A 664 -40.11 -26.77 0.01
N GLU A 665 -40.55 -25.52 0.06
CA GLU A 665 -41.93 -25.10 -0.18
C GLU A 665 -42.19 -24.96 -1.69
N ASP A 666 -43.44 -24.73 -2.08
CA ASP A 666 -43.85 -24.71 -3.49
C ASP A 666 -43.21 -23.56 -4.29
N ASP A 667 -42.80 -22.50 -3.61
CA ASP A 667 -42.05 -21.37 -4.15
C ASP A 667 -40.59 -21.72 -4.53
N GLY A 668 -40.14 -22.94 -4.21
CA GLY A 668 -38.80 -23.43 -4.47
C GLY A 668 -37.77 -23.04 -3.41
N PHE A 669 -38.19 -22.54 -2.25
CA PHE A 669 -37.29 -22.17 -1.16
C PHE A 669 -37.58 -22.98 0.11
N PRO A 670 -36.57 -23.20 0.97
CA PRO A 670 -36.81 -23.84 2.25
C PRO A 670 -37.30 -22.83 3.29
N PHE A 671 -38.15 -23.27 4.22
CA PHE A 671 -38.60 -22.44 5.33
C PHE A 671 -37.45 -22.09 6.29
N ILE A 672 -37.54 -20.92 6.94
CA ILE A 672 -36.56 -20.49 7.94
C ILE A 672 -36.62 -21.45 9.14
N GLY A 673 -35.48 -22.04 9.50
CA GLY A 673 -35.38 -23.08 10.51
C GLY A 673 -35.28 -24.50 9.96
N ALA A 674 -35.45 -24.71 8.65
CA ALA A 674 -35.27 -26.02 8.03
C ALA A 674 -33.83 -26.54 8.25
N ASN A 675 -33.70 -27.80 8.68
CA ASN A 675 -32.42 -28.45 8.86
C ASN A 675 -32.00 -29.12 7.55
N MET A 676 -30.89 -28.64 6.97
CA MET A 676 -30.40 -29.08 5.67
C MET A 676 -29.17 -29.95 5.82
N SER A 677 -29.15 -31.04 5.08
CA SER A 677 -28.12 -32.07 5.10
C SER A 677 -27.54 -32.31 3.71
N THR A 678 -26.42 -33.03 3.65
CA THR A 678 -25.79 -33.36 2.37
C THR A 678 -26.76 -34.19 1.51
N GLY A 679 -27.10 -33.67 0.34
CA GLY A 679 -28.10 -34.28 -0.53
C GLY A 679 -29.29 -33.37 -0.84
N ASP A 680 -29.58 -32.41 0.04
CA ASP A 680 -30.77 -31.58 -0.06
C ASP A 680 -30.59 -30.44 -1.07
N ILE A 681 -31.69 -30.06 -1.73
CA ILE A 681 -31.77 -28.89 -2.60
C ILE A 681 -31.96 -27.63 -1.76
N VAL A 682 -31.09 -26.64 -1.95
CA VAL A 682 -31.13 -25.37 -1.22
C VAL A 682 -31.99 -24.32 -1.94
N ILE A 683 -31.97 -24.30 -3.26
CA ILE A 683 -32.78 -23.41 -4.09
C ILE A 683 -33.37 -24.22 -5.24
N GLY A 684 -34.68 -24.38 -5.23
CA GLY A 684 -35.48 -24.99 -6.28
C GLY A 684 -35.57 -24.09 -7.50
N ARG A 685 -35.19 -24.63 -8.66
CA ARG A 685 -35.32 -23.96 -9.96
C ARG A 685 -35.78 -24.96 -10.99
N CYS A 686 -36.86 -24.65 -11.69
CA CYS A 686 -37.41 -25.51 -12.72
C CYS A 686 -37.88 -24.71 -13.92
N THR A 687 -37.87 -25.31 -15.10
CA THR A 687 -38.59 -24.77 -16.25
C THR A 687 -40.09 -25.06 -16.13
N GLU A 688 -40.92 -24.41 -16.94
CA GLU A 688 -42.35 -24.75 -17.03
C GLU A 688 -42.59 -26.20 -17.53
N SER A 689 -41.62 -26.75 -18.27
CA SER A 689 -41.59 -28.16 -18.69
C SER A 689 -41.15 -29.15 -17.59
N GLY A 690 -40.84 -28.67 -16.38
CA GLY A 690 -40.43 -29.49 -15.25
C GLY A 690 -38.98 -29.98 -15.29
N ALA A 691 -38.12 -29.36 -16.11
CA ALA A 691 -36.69 -29.66 -16.11
C ALA A 691 -36.01 -29.01 -14.89
N ASP A 692 -35.21 -29.79 -14.17
CA ASP A 692 -34.59 -29.39 -12.91
C ASP A 692 -33.25 -28.65 -13.11
N HIS A 693 -33.17 -27.41 -12.63
CA HIS A 693 -31.99 -26.56 -12.59
C HIS A 693 -31.62 -26.13 -11.16
N SER A 694 -32.11 -26.87 -10.17
CA SER A 694 -31.99 -26.52 -8.76
C SER A 694 -30.54 -26.56 -8.26
N ILE A 695 -30.28 -25.81 -7.18
CA ILE A 695 -28.96 -25.73 -6.55
C ILE A 695 -28.92 -26.67 -5.35
N LYS A 696 -28.09 -27.72 -5.45
CA LYS A 696 -27.85 -28.67 -4.38
C LYS A 696 -26.84 -28.17 -3.35
N LEU A 697 -27.04 -28.55 -2.09
CA LEU A 697 -26.05 -28.36 -1.03
C LEU A 697 -24.76 -29.16 -1.32
N LYS A 698 -23.59 -28.55 -1.10
CA LYS A 698 -22.32 -29.22 -1.37
C LYS A 698 -22.12 -30.44 -0.46
N HIS A 699 -21.46 -31.47 -1.00
CA HIS A 699 -21.03 -32.65 -0.25
C HIS A 699 -20.11 -32.21 0.90
N THR A 700 -20.43 -32.59 2.16
CA THR A 700 -19.82 -32.18 3.45
C THR A 700 -20.47 -31.00 4.18
N GLU A 701 -21.44 -30.33 3.57
CA GLU A 701 -22.13 -29.22 4.22
C GLU A 701 -23.43 -29.65 4.89
N ARG A 702 -23.75 -28.95 5.99
CA ARG A 702 -24.98 -29.06 6.75
C ARG A 702 -25.23 -27.75 7.48
N GLY A 703 -26.49 -27.45 7.79
CA GLY A 703 -26.84 -26.26 8.55
C GLY A 703 -28.32 -26.01 8.58
N ILE A 704 -28.72 -25.06 9.40
CA ILE A 704 -30.10 -24.62 9.56
C ILE A 704 -30.32 -23.39 8.69
N VAL A 705 -31.40 -23.33 7.93
CA VAL A 705 -31.75 -22.15 7.14
C VAL A 705 -32.00 -20.97 8.08
N GLN A 706 -31.19 -19.93 7.97
CA GLN A 706 -31.26 -18.74 8.81
C GLN A 706 -32.09 -17.62 8.16
N LYS A 707 -31.96 -17.46 6.84
CA LYS A 707 -32.67 -16.45 6.07
C LYS A 707 -32.79 -16.80 4.60
N VAL A 708 -33.87 -16.34 4.00
CA VAL A 708 -34.13 -16.35 2.56
C VAL A 708 -34.38 -14.91 2.15
N VAL A 709 -33.63 -14.42 1.17
CA VAL A 709 -33.74 -13.05 0.64
C VAL A 709 -34.13 -13.13 -0.82
N LEU A 710 -35.26 -12.53 -1.16
CA LEU A 710 -35.77 -12.40 -2.53
C LEU A 710 -35.68 -10.93 -2.94
N SER A 711 -35.22 -10.67 -4.15
CA SER A 711 -35.12 -9.34 -4.73
C SER A 711 -35.26 -9.43 -6.24
N SER A 712 -35.53 -8.32 -6.91
CA SER A 712 -35.33 -8.17 -8.35
C SER A 712 -34.09 -7.32 -8.62
N ASN A 713 -33.43 -7.53 -9.76
CA ASN A 713 -32.35 -6.67 -10.23
C ASN A 713 -32.86 -5.63 -11.25
N ASP A 714 -32.05 -4.62 -11.57
CA ASP A 714 -32.39 -3.57 -12.53
C ASP A 714 -32.55 -4.09 -13.99
N GLU A 715 -32.08 -5.32 -14.26
CA GLU A 715 -32.26 -6.01 -15.54
C GLU A 715 -33.59 -6.78 -15.61
N GLY A 716 -34.46 -6.64 -14.60
CA GLY A 716 -35.75 -7.32 -14.54
C GLY A 716 -35.63 -8.83 -14.33
N LYS A 717 -34.60 -9.32 -13.62
CA LYS A 717 -34.45 -10.72 -13.19
C LYS A 717 -34.71 -10.84 -11.70
N ASN A 718 -35.29 -11.97 -11.31
CA ASN A 718 -35.48 -12.32 -9.90
C ASN A 718 -34.19 -12.96 -9.34
N PHE A 719 -33.78 -12.48 -8.19
CA PHE A 719 -32.60 -12.90 -7.44
C PHE A 719 -33.03 -13.48 -6.09
N ALA A 720 -32.48 -14.63 -5.72
CA ALA A 720 -32.70 -15.26 -4.44
C ALA A 720 -31.36 -15.60 -3.75
N ALA A 721 -31.31 -15.40 -2.44
CA ALA A 721 -30.21 -15.84 -1.59
C ALA A 721 -30.71 -16.59 -0.36
N VAL A 722 -30.26 -17.84 -0.19
CA VAL A 722 -30.56 -18.66 0.98
C VAL A 722 -29.30 -18.81 1.82
N SER A 723 -29.35 -18.37 3.07
CA SER A 723 -28.23 -18.47 4.01
C SER A 723 -28.45 -19.58 5.03
N LEU A 724 -27.46 -20.45 5.17
CA LEU A 724 -27.43 -21.55 6.11
C LEU A 724 -26.46 -21.22 7.24
N ARG A 725 -26.91 -21.45 8.47
CA ARG A 725 -26.12 -21.31 9.67
C ARG A 725 -25.67 -22.68 10.19
N GLN A 726 -24.39 -22.78 10.54
CA GLN A 726 -23.81 -23.94 11.21
C GLN A 726 -23.02 -23.48 12.44
N VAL A 727 -23.36 -24.01 13.62
CA VAL A 727 -22.54 -23.86 14.82
C VAL A 727 -21.44 -24.91 14.80
N ARG A 728 -20.20 -24.50 15.02
CA ARG A 728 -19.02 -25.37 15.07
C ARG A 728 -18.32 -25.21 16.41
N SER A 729 -18.07 -26.34 17.06
CA SER A 729 -17.17 -26.43 18.21
C SER A 729 -15.86 -27.06 17.73
N PRO A 730 -14.71 -26.71 18.34
CA PRO A 730 -13.43 -27.28 17.94
C PRO A 730 -13.43 -28.81 17.95
N CYS A 731 -12.82 -29.41 16.94
CA CYS A 731 -12.61 -30.85 16.83
C CYS A 731 -11.15 -31.19 16.52
N LEU A 732 -10.79 -32.47 16.69
CA LEU A 732 -9.46 -32.96 16.36
C LEU A 732 -9.07 -32.59 14.92
N GLY A 733 -7.86 -32.09 14.73
CA GLY A 733 -7.36 -31.59 13.45
C GLY A 733 -7.57 -30.08 13.22
N ASP A 734 -8.36 -29.40 14.06
CA ASP A 734 -8.51 -27.94 13.98
C ASP A 734 -7.22 -27.23 14.37
N LYS A 735 -7.01 -26.05 13.77
CA LYS A 735 -5.76 -25.30 13.86
C LYS A 735 -5.94 -24.07 14.75
N PHE A 736 -5.00 -23.90 15.67
CA PHE A 736 -4.93 -22.76 16.58
C PHE A 736 -3.57 -22.09 16.45
N SER A 737 -3.49 -20.81 16.83
CA SER A 737 -2.21 -20.12 16.88
C SER A 737 -2.16 -19.09 18.00
N SER A 738 -0.99 -18.95 18.64
CA SER A 738 -0.71 -17.81 19.52
C SER A 738 -0.47 -16.54 18.69
N MET A 739 -0.31 -15.40 19.37
CA MET A 739 0.10 -14.15 18.73
C MET A 739 1.59 -14.14 18.30
N HIS A 740 2.32 -15.23 18.44
CA HIS A 740 3.76 -15.32 18.21
C HIS A 740 4.14 -16.22 17.03
N GLY A 741 3.23 -16.40 16.07
CA GLY A 741 3.52 -17.22 14.88
C GLY A 741 3.64 -18.72 15.18
N GLN A 742 3.13 -19.15 16.34
CA GLN A 742 3.14 -20.52 16.80
C GLN A 742 1.83 -21.18 16.41
N LYS A 743 1.82 -21.96 15.33
CA LYS A 743 0.65 -22.74 14.93
C LYS A 743 0.68 -24.09 15.63
N GLY A 744 -0.46 -24.52 16.15
CA GLY A 744 -0.68 -25.86 16.67
C GLY A 744 -1.95 -26.49 16.10
N VAL A 745 -1.99 -27.82 16.08
CA VAL A 745 -3.16 -28.61 15.69
C VAL A 745 -3.73 -29.29 16.92
N LEU A 746 -5.05 -29.23 17.12
CA LEU A 746 -5.70 -29.96 18.20
C LEU A 746 -5.56 -31.48 17.94
N GLY A 747 -4.65 -32.13 18.67
CA GLY A 747 -4.36 -33.56 18.49
C GLY A 747 -5.09 -34.46 19.48
N TYR A 748 -5.42 -33.95 20.66
CA TYR A 748 -6.14 -34.73 21.67
C TYR A 748 -7.04 -33.86 22.55
N LEU A 749 -8.21 -34.41 22.89
CA LEU A 749 -9.16 -33.83 23.83
C LEU A 749 -9.16 -34.68 25.08
N GLU A 750 -8.77 -34.05 26.19
CA GLU A 750 -8.60 -34.73 27.47
C GLU A 750 -9.72 -34.28 28.43
N GLU A 751 -10.12 -35.19 29.32
CA GLU A 751 -11.12 -34.90 30.35
C GLU A 751 -10.52 -34.02 31.45
N GLN A 752 -11.29 -33.06 32.00
CA GLN A 752 -10.78 -32.08 32.96
C GLN A 752 -10.09 -32.74 34.19
N GLN A 753 -10.60 -33.88 34.64
CA GLN A 753 -10.06 -34.64 35.78
C GLN A 753 -8.67 -35.23 35.53
N ASN A 754 -8.27 -35.39 34.27
CA ASN A 754 -6.97 -35.94 33.88
C ASN A 754 -5.93 -34.83 33.59
N PHE A 755 -6.33 -33.55 33.64
CA PHE A 755 -5.40 -32.44 33.49
C PHE A 755 -4.63 -32.16 34.78
N PRO A 756 -3.39 -31.64 34.67
CA PRO A 756 -2.72 -31.05 35.82
C PRO A 756 -3.52 -29.86 36.35
N PHE A 757 -3.62 -29.73 37.67
CA PHE A 757 -4.28 -28.61 38.33
C PHE A 757 -3.38 -27.99 39.40
N THR A 758 -3.56 -26.69 39.61
CA THR A 758 -2.83 -25.96 40.66
C THR A 758 -3.42 -26.24 42.04
N ILE A 759 -2.71 -25.89 43.12
CA ILE A 759 -3.22 -26.01 44.50
C ILE A 759 -4.55 -25.24 44.69
N GLN A 760 -4.75 -24.16 43.92
CA GLN A 760 -5.99 -23.39 43.90
C GLN A 760 -7.14 -24.05 43.12
N GLY A 761 -6.91 -25.22 42.51
CA GLY A 761 -7.88 -25.93 41.68
C GLY A 761 -8.02 -25.39 40.25
N ILE A 762 -7.13 -24.49 39.81
CA ILE A 762 -7.13 -24.01 38.42
C ILE A 762 -6.62 -25.11 37.49
N VAL A 763 -7.44 -25.49 36.52
CA VAL A 763 -7.13 -26.44 35.45
C VAL A 763 -6.89 -25.65 34.15
N PRO A 764 -5.83 -25.94 33.37
CA PRO A 764 -5.58 -25.23 32.12
C PRO A 764 -6.62 -25.60 31.04
N ASP A 765 -6.79 -24.71 30.09
CA ASP A 765 -7.60 -24.92 28.90
C ASP A 765 -6.81 -25.64 27.80
N ILE A 766 -5.51 -25.34 27.70
CA ILE A 766 -4.61 -25.85 26.66
C ILE A 766 -3.28 -26.25 27.29
N VAL A 767 -2.73 -27.40 26.88
CA VAL A 767 -1.37 -27.81 27.21
C VAL A 767 -0.51 -27.83 25.95
N ILE A 768 0.60 -27.10 25.97
CA ILE A 768 1.58 -27.02 24.89
C ILE A 768 2.91 -27.62 25.32
N ASN A 769 3.63 -28.21 24.38
CA ASN A 769 4.87 -28.92 24.68
C ASN A 769 6.06 -27.95 24.87
N PRO A 770 6.91 -28.14 25.89
CA PRO A 770 8.11 -27.35 26.11
C PRO A 770 9.09 -27.30 24.91
N HIS A 771 9.19 -28.37 24.13
CA HIS A 771 10.09 -28.45 22.96
C HIS A 771 9.72 -27.45 21.85
N ALA A 772 8.52 -26.87 21.91
CA ALA A 772 8.05 -25.91 20.93
C ALA A 772 8.69 -24.51 21.05
N PHE A 773 9.46 -24.23 22.12
CA PHE A 773 10.09 -22.91 22.34
C PHE A 773 11.54 -22.83 21.84
N PRO A 774 12.48 -23.75 22.18
CA PRO A 774 13.90 -23.57 21.86
C PRO A 774 14.20 -23.49 20.36
N SER A 775 13.56 -24.35 19.55
CA SER A 775 13.76 -24.40 18.10
C SER A 775 13.11 -23.22 17.36
N ARG A 776 12.14 -22.56 18.00
CA ARG A 776 11.32 -21.51 17.38
C ARG A 776 11.69 -20.11 17.81
N GLN A 777 12.39 -20.00 18.95
CA GLN A 777 12.91 -18.76 19.49
C GLN A 777 11.80 -17.71 19.62
N THR A 778 10.73 -18.08 20.35
CA THR A 778 9.58 -17.23 20.65
C THR A 778 9.47 -16.91 22.15
N PRO A 779 10.50 -16.29 22.77
CA PRO A 779 10.43 -15.93 24.19
C PRO A 779 9.37 -14.88 24.48
N GLY A 780 8.95 -14.09 23.47
CA GLY A 780 7.86 -13.13 23.59
C GLY A 780 6.57 -13.78 24.10
N GLN A 781 6.29 -15.03 23.68
CA GLN A 781 5.11 -15.77 24.14
C GLN A 781 5.16 -16.11 25.64
N LEU A 782 6.35 -16.37 26.18
CA LEU A 782 6.53 -16.62 27.62
C LEU A 782 6.37 -15.32 28.42
N LEU A 783 6.90 -14.21 27.90
CA LEU A 783 6.73 -12.88 28.49
C LEU A 783 5.26 -12.44 28.45
N GLU A 784 4.55 -12.72 27.35
CA GLU A 784 3.12 -12.48 27.22
C GLU A 784 2.34 -13.23 28.31
N ALA A 785 2.62 -14.53 28.50
CA ALA A 785 1.97 -15.33 29.52
C ALA A 785 2.27 -14.84 30.95
N ALA A 786 3.52 -14.50 31.23
CA ALA A 786 3.95 -13.99 32.53
C ALA A 786 3.29 -12.64 32.87
N LEU A 787 3.33 -11.68 31.93
CA LEU A 787 2.69 -10.38 32.10
C LEU A 787 1.16 -10.53 32.24
N SER A 788 0.55 -11.37 31.40
CA SER A 788 -0.89 -11.62 31.43
C SER A 788 -1.36 -12.19 32.77
N LYS A 789 -0.57 -13.07 33.39
CA LYS A 789 -0.84 -13.57 34.74
C LYS A 789 -0.80 -12.45 35.78
N GLY A 790 0.22 -11.58 35.71
CA GLY A 790 0.33 -10.41 36.58
C GLY A 790 -0.79 -9.39 36.38
N ILE A 791 -1.43 -9.33 35.20
CA ILE A 791 -2.59 -8.47 34.92
C ILE A 791 -3.88 -9.10 35.44
N ALA A 792 -4.03 -10.41 35.27
CA ALA A 792 -5.24 -11.16 35.64
C ALA A 792 -5.40 -11.33 37.16
N CYS A 793 -4.31 -11.31 37.92
CA CYS A 793 -4.32 -11.36 39.38
C CYS A 793 -4.49 -9.96 39.99
N PRO A 794 -5.69 -9.55 40.48
CA PRO A 794 -5.87 -8.24 41.08
C PRO A 794 -5.14 -8.13 42.42
N ILE A 795 -4.47 -6.99 42.64
CA ILE A 795 -4.00 -6.60 43.98
C ILE A 795 -5.24 -6.15 44.77
N GLN A 796 -5.65 -6.89 45.80
CA GLN A 796 -6.68 -6.41 46.73
C GLN A 796 -6.14 -5.20 47.51
N LYS A 797 -6.98 -4.17 47.67
CA LYS A 797 -6.71 -3.01 48.54
C LYS A 797 -6.28 -3.54 49.92
N LYS A 798 -5.12 -3.11 50.42
CA LYS A 798 -4.89 -3.10 51.87
C LYS A 798 -5.82 -2.03 52.44
N GLU A 799 -6.80 -2.40 53.27
CA GLU A 799 -7.59 -1.42 54.01
C GLU A 799 -6.64 -0.50 54.79
N GLY A 800 -6.82 0.82 54.64
CA GLY A 800 -6.04 1.84 55.37
C GLY A 800 -4.78 2.41 54.70
N SER A 801 -4.38 1.96 53.50
CA SER A 801 -3.22 2.57 52.80
C SER A 801 -3.63 3.71 51.85
N SER A 802 -3.17 4.93 52.13
CA SER A 802 -3.30 6.12 51.27
C SER A 802 -2.33 6.13 50.07
N ALA A 803 -1.50 5.10 49.89
CA ALA A 803 -0.56 5.05 48.78
C ALA A 803 -1.31 4.76 47.47
N ALA A 804 -1.43 5.80 46.64
CA ALA A 804 -1.99 5.74 45.31
C ALA A 804 -1.39 4.58 44.50
N TYR A 805 -2.28 3.80 43.88
CA TYR A 805 -2.05 2.82 42.82
C TYR A 805 -0.64 2.84 42.20
N THR A 806 0.17 1.81 42.42
CA THR A 806 1.28 1.55 41.49
C THR A 806 0.64 1.12 40.17
N LYS A 807 0.76 1.97 39.14
CA LYS A 807 0.24 1.78 37.78
C LYS A 807 0.55 0.35 37.29
N LEU A 808 -0.46 -0.51 37.20
CA LEU A 808 -0.29 -1.87 36.66
C LEU A 808 0.29 -1.78 35.25
N THR A 809 1.42 -2.44 35.00
CA THR A 809 2.01 -2.49 33.67
C THR A 809 1.14 -3.39 32.80
N ARG A 810 0.52 -2.78 31.79
CA ARG A 810 -0.36 -3.47 30.81
C ARG A 810 0.14 -3.35 29.38
N HIS A 811 1.19 -2.56 29.15
CA HIS A 811 1.70 -2.30 27.82
C HIS A 811 2.77 -3.34 27.45
N ALA A 812 2.59 -4.01 26.32
CA ALA A 812 3.52 -4.96 25.71
C ALA A 812 3.96 -4.47 24.32
N THR A 813 4.00 -3.15 24.13
CA THR A 813 4.33 -2.48 22.86
C THR A 813 5.73 -2.88 22.38
N PRO A 814 5.91 -3.28 21.11
CA PRO A 814 7.23 -3.57 20.57
C PRO A 814 8.22 -2.41 20.80
N PHE A 815 9.46 -2.72 21.15
CA PHE A 815 10.56 -1.77 21.44
C PHE A 815 10.38 -0.89 22.69
N SER A 816 9.19 -0.82 23.27
CA SER A 816 8.90 -0.15 24.54
C SER A 816 8.31 -1.11 25.59
N THR A 817 8.67 -2.39 25.48
CA THR A 817 8.22 -3.47 26.36
C THR A 817 8.79 -3.38 27.78
N PRO A 818 8.06 -3.81 28.81
CA PRO A 818 8.59 -3.92 30.17
C PRO A 818 9.70 -4.95 30.27
N GLY A 819 10.65 -4.71 31.17
CA GLY A 819 11.74 -5.63 31.46
C GLY A 819 11.26 -6.86 32.23
N VAL A 820 12.05 -7.94 32.18
CA VAL A 820 11.78 -9.17 32.95
C VAL A 820 11.69 -8.88 34.46
N THR A 821 12.54 -7.99 34.96
CA THR A 821 12.52 -7.54 36.36
C THR A 821 11.18 -6.91 36.74
N GLU A 822 10.66 -6.01 35.91
CA GLU A 822 9.37 -5.34 36.13
C GLU A 822 8.21 -6.34 36.13
N ILE A 823 8.20 -7.29 35.18
CA ILE A 823 7.19 -8.36 35.12
C ILE A 823 7.28 -9.24 36.37
N THR A 824 8.50 -9.58 36.79
CA THR A 824 8.75 -10.43 37.96
C THR A 824 8.33 -9.73 39.25
N GLU A 825 8.62 -8.45 39.41
CA GLU A 825 8.16 -7.65 40.54
C GLU A 825 6.63 -7.62 40.61
N GLN A 826 5.95 -7.42 39.48
CA GLN A 826 4.49 -7.45 39.41
C GLN A 826 3.93 -8.82 39.83
N LEU A 827 4.58 -9.92 39.41
CA LEU A 827 4.21 -11.28 39.82
C LEU A 827 4.50 -11.55 41.30
N HIS A 828 5.64 -11.08 41.82
CA HIS A 828 6.03 -11.25 43.22
C HIS A 828 5.12 -10.49 44.17
N ARG A 829 4.58 -9.33 43.78
CA ARG A 829 3.54 -8.64 44.57
C ARG A 829 2.34 -9.53 44.85
N TYR A 830 2.00 -10.42 43.93
CA TYR A 830 0.95 -11.41 44.13
C TYR A 830 1.38 -12.59 45.02
N ILE A 831 2.60 -13.11 44.85
CA ILE A 831 3.13 -14.21 45.67
C ILE A 831 3.29 -13.78 47.14
N LEU A 832 3.83 -12.60 47.38
CA LEU A 832 3.96 -12.02 48.74
C LEU A 832 2.59 -11.87 49.42
N HIS A 833 1.53 -11.55 48.66
CA HIS A 833 0.16 -11.51 49.16
C HIS A 833 -0.39 -12.90 49.52
N ILE A 834 -0.12 -13.94 48.71
CA ILE A 834 -0.51 -15.32 49.04
C ILE A 834 0.21 -15.80 50.30
N VAL A 835 1.52 -15.53 50.41
CA VAL A 835 2.33 -15.93 51.56
C VAL A 835 1.87 -15.20 52.83
N THR A 836 1.59 -13.90 52.77
CA THR A 836 1.03 -13.15 53.92
C THR A 836 -0.38 -13.61 54.29
N TRP A 837 -1.24 -13.92 53.33
CA TRP A 837 -2.57 -14.48 53.59
C TRP A 837 -2.49 -15.87 54.24
N PHE A 838 -1.55 -16.72 53.81
CA PHE A 838 -1.30 -18.03 54.44
C PHE A 838 -0.71 -17.91 55.85
N LEU A 839 0.22 -16.99 56.07
CA LEU A 839 0.80 -16.73 57.39
C LEU A 839 -0.26 -16.17 58.36
N ALA A 840 -1.17 -15.31 57.89
CA ALA A 840 -2.28 -14.79 58.69
C ALA A 840 -3.32 -15.86 59.07
N ARG A 841 -3.53 -16.90 58.24
CA ARG A 841 -4.39 -18.04 58.59
C ARG A 841 -3.69 -19.10 59.44
N LYS A 842 -2.36 -19.16 59.44
CA LYS A 842 -1.61 -20.03 60.36
C LYS A 842 -1.64 -19.56 61.81
N THR A 843 -2.01 -18.30 62.06
CA THR A 843 -2.24 -17.76 63.41
C THR A 843 -3.67 -17.95 63.91
N GLU A 844 -4.58 -18.46 63.07
CA GLU A 844 -5.98 -18.79 63.43
C GLU A 844 -6.21 -20.30 63.66
N TYR A 845 -5.16 -21.13 63.61
CA TYR A 845 -5.19 -22.56 63.93
C TYR A 845 -4.28 -22.90 65.11
#